data_AF-A0A812RZX2-F1
#
_entry.id   AF-A0A812RZX2-F1
#
_cell.length_a   1.000
_cell.length_b   1.000
_cell.length_c   1.000
_cell.angle_alpha   90.00
_cell.angle_beta   90.00
_cell.angle_gamma   90.00
#
_symmetry.space_group_name_H-M   'P 1'
#
loop_
_entity.id
_entity.type
_entity.pdbx_description
1 polymer ?
#
loop_
_entity_poly.entity_id
_entity_poly.type
_entity_poly.pdbx_seq_one_letter_code
_entity_poly.pdbx_strand_id
1 'polypeptide(L)'
;MRTCPVLLAFLQLELAIGQVREEIQETCLLQVGLELPQALDGIEVSFMSTWRAVWLKGLLQGHGYSKKGCRRLVSAMATATVETSNDVKAAYKKGLAEDFSGNHQNALANFGKAKCLTGSNPAFQKKCESGVRKALQHLKEQDGQYQLREMFKADAAALLSRSGDAPQLAVAGFCSRMERAPVGRGLLVRERAQLGELLFVEKAFVLGSHQALLEAALKKLQSCSKVDFDQFMNLVNGEEEEVVSPAGSSITIACPGEDEQDRTVDEDKVQRILRLNARSRITLSKTGEIEEKLWGLWPLAACMNHSCRPNASFTFVGDVLICRAARDLEMGDEICCNFVRVDRPAMLRQRELQSEYNFSCTCARCILEKAFLPDSKAKEFMDKIKKLSRAPRRRDREALEAWAGSWSFLYREIEYDVSLAIKQNGKTLDEDLSLVAASDELFERCWTDDHEAIRELRLKEQEEMRQNIARRQGQESGKPVNYAGPGRVDVYAEQLQHLLCTSFLSVAAESARLWVKVGVPSNSARDCRWICQQLEETAPASSSHAFWAAECATQTWRAFLKKEEAALIYAQQHPDTHRPPLTPEVEQSAVYARITFGRCYGEQLWLAQAKALGWPMELCAGALQRPAPAIPRPPPESRKASPPKGRIKIYKKGSRRWDDYLRPKLKEKLEPRPVVVDLKDESPDLCSLLSALVKGDGAIGSP
;
A
#
# COMPACT_ATOMS: atom_id res chain seq x y z
N MET A 1 13.82 46.58 21.52
CA MET A 1 14.12 47.23 20.21
C MET A 1 15.49 47.90 20.14
N ARG A 2 16.05 48.48 21.21
CA ARG A 2 17.38 49.15 21.20
C ARG A 2 18.62 48.23 21.18
N THR A 3 18.46 46.91 21.21
CA THR A 3 19.57 45.94 21.33
C THR A 3 19.75 45.04 20.12
N CYS A 4 18.98 45.24 19.04
CA CYS A 4 19.09 44.42 17.82
C CYS A 4 20.01 45.13 16.81
N PRO A 5 21.26 44.67 16.62
CA PRO A 5 22.22 45.32 15.72
C PRO A 5 21.75 45.32 14.26
N VAL A 6 20.89 44.34 13.92
CA VAL A 6 20.29 44.19 12.60
C VAL A 6 19.26 45.29 12.32
N LEU A 7 18.51 45.73 13.34
CA LEU A 7 17.54 46.81 13.19
C LEU A 7 18.23 48.17 13.06
N LEU A 8 19.36 48.36 13.75
CA LEU A 8 20.19 49.57 13.67
C LEU A 8 20.87 49.69 12.29
N ALA A 9 21.42 48.59 11.78
CA ALA A 9 22.02 48.52 10.46
C ALA A 9 20.97 48.72 9.34
N PHE A 10 19.74 48.26 9.55
CA PHE A 10 18.62 48.47 8.62
C PHE A 10 18.18 49.95 8.58
N LEU A 11 18.09 50.62 9.73
CA LEU A 11 17.78 52.06 9.81
C LEU A 11 18.88 52.94 9.20
N GLN A 12 20.16 52.58 9.39
CA GLN A 12 21.29 53.27 8.76
C GLN A 12 21.30 53.12 7.23
N LEU A 13 20.86 51.96 6.73
CA LEU A 13 20.77 51.69 5.29
C LEU A 13 19.60 52.45 4.64
N GLU A 14 18.46 52.55 5.31
CA GLU A 14 17.28 53.30 4.84
C GLU A 14 17.54 54.82 4.83
N LEU A 15 18.30 55.36 5.81
CA LEU A 15 18.77 56.75 5.82
C LEU A 15 19.75 57.05 4.66
N ALA A 16 20.59 56.09 4.29
CA ALA A 16 21.57 56.24 3.20
C ALA A 16 20.94 56.16 1.79
N ILE A 17 19.72 55.62 1.66
CA ILE A 17 19.04 55.39 0.38
C ILE A 17 17.98 56.48 0.09
N GLY A 18 17.79 57.45 0.98
CA GLY A 18 16.96 58.64 0.74
C GLY A 18 15.46 58.36 0.59
N GLN A 19 14.97 57.16 0.94
CA GLN A 19 13.56 56.78 0.76
C GLN A 19 12.80 56.72 2.08
N VAL A 20 12.36 57.88 2.59
CA VAL A 20 11.29 57.94 3.59
C VAL A 20 10.28 59.03 3.19
N ARG A 21 9.03 58.62 2.92
CA ARG A 21 7.87 59.50 2.74
C ARG A 21 7.46 60.14 4.08
N GLU A 22 6.84 61.32 4.00
CA GLU A 22 6.48 62.26 5.08
C GLU A 22 5.68 61.66 6.27
N GLU A 23 4.91 60.58 6.10
CA GLU A 23 4.04 60.05 7.17
C GLU A 23 4.78 59.30 8.30
N ILE A 24 6.03 58.88 8.08
CA ILE A 24 6.89 58.30 9.14
C ILE A 24 7.78 59.38 9.79
N GLN A 25 7.93 60.54 9.14
CA GLN A 25 8.85 61.59 9.58
C GLN A 25 8.41 62.23 10.91
N GLU A 26 7.13 62.53 11.12
CA GLU A 26 6.69 63.16 12.38
C GLU A 26 6.77 62.21 13.59
N THR A 27 6.49 60.91 13.41
CA THR A 27 6.40 59.98 14.55
C THR A 27 7.77 59.48 15.02
N CYS A 28 8.76 59.40 14.13
CA CYS A 28 10.09 58.85 14.46
C CYS A 28 11.17 59.92 14.68
N LEU A 29 11.11 61.11 14.06
CA LEU A 29 12.16 62.14 14.20
C LEU A 29 12.04 62.94 15.52
N LEU A 30 10.83 63.06 16.10
CA LEU A 30 10.63 63.67 17.41
C LEU A 30 11.26 62.88 18.57
N GLN A 31 11.63 61.61 18.37
CA GLN A 31 12.31 60.80 19.39
C GLN A 31 13.84 60.73 19.26
N VAL A 32 14.44 61.27 18.19
CA VAL A 32 15.88 61.04 17.89
C VAL A 32 16.67 62.32 17.50
N GLY A 33 16.04 63.48 17.31
CA GLY A 33 16.71 64.79 17.37
C GLY A 33 17.78 65.07 16.31
N LEU A 34 17.53 64.76 15.04
CA LEU A 34 18.45 65.03 13.92
C LEU A 34 17.74 65.75 12.76
N GLU A 35 18.36 66.80 12.22
CA GLU A 35 17.90 67.58 11.04
C GLU A 35 18.40 66.99 9.72
N LEU A 36 17.67 67.20 8.61
CA LEU A 36 17.97 66.66 7.28
C LEU A 36 17.98 67.75 6.17
N PRO A 37 18.90 67.71 5.19
CA PRO A 37 18.94 68.64 4.04
C PRO A 37 18.06 68.17 2.86
N GLN A 38 17.58 69.15 2.08
CA GLN A 38 16.69 69.01 0.93
C GLN A 38 17.42 68.55 -0.35
N ALA A 39 16.93 67.48 -0.99
CA ALA A 39 16.70 67.35 -2.44
C ALA A 39 16.45 65.88 -2.81
N LEU A 40 15.40 65.61 -3.60
CA LEU A 40 15.41 64.88 -4.88
C LEU A 40 14.02 64.27 -5.20
N ASP A 41 13.42 64.79 -6.26
CA ASP A 41 12.16 64.34 -6.86
C ASP A 41 12.37 63.19 -7.86
N GLY A 42 11.37 62.29 -7.91
CA GLY A 42 10.97 61.58 -9.13
C GLY A 42 11.34 60.10 -9.27
N ILE A 43 10.62 59.18 -8.60
CA ILE A 43 10.48 57.75 -9.01
C ILE A 43 9.09 57.21 -8.61
N GLU A 44 8.36 56.60 -9.54
CA GLU A 44 7.05 55.93 -9.32
C GLU A 44 7.15 54.67 -8.44
N VAL A 45 6.26 54.54 -7.46
CA VAL A 45 6.22 53.46 -6.46
C VAL A 45 4.80 52.87 -6.40
N SER A 46 4.57 51.70 -7.02
CA SER A 46 3.31 50.93 -6.83
C SER A 46 3.49 49.41 -6.63
N PHE A 47 4.70 48.85 -6.77
CA PHE A 47 4.89 47.39 -6.73
C PHE A 47 5.60 46.84 -5.47
N MET A 48 6.20 47.70 -4.64
CA MET A 48 7.04 47.29 -3.50
C MET A 48 6.32 47.20 -2.14
N SER A 49 5.12 47.79 -2.00
CA SER A 49 4.36 47.84 -0.74
C SER A 49 3.79 46.47 -0.34
N THR A 50 3.37 45.65 -1.30
CA THR A 50 2.78 44.31 -1.06
C THR A 50 3.82 43.30 -0.55
N TRP A 51 5.05 43.36 -1.06
CA TRP A 51 6.14 42.45 -0.66
C TRP A 51 6.66 42.72 0.76
N ARG A 52 6.61 43.98 1.21
CA ARG A 52 7.03 44.40 2.56
C ARG A 52 6.10 43.82 3.65
N ALA A 53 4.81 43.70 3.38
CA ALA A 53 3.83 43.11 4.31
C ALA A 53 3.99 41.58 4.47
N VAL A 54 4.25 40.86 3.36
CA VAL A 54 4.47 39.41 3.36
C VAL A 54 5.73 39.02 4.14
N TRP A 55 6.79 39.82 4.04
CA TRP A 55 8.06 39.56 4.73
C TRP A 55 7.95 39.76 6.25
N LEU A 56 7.22 40.80 6.70
CA LEU A 56 6.95 41.03 8.13
C LEU A 56 6.04 39.95 8.74
N LYS A 57 5.01 39.49 8.01
CA LYS A 57 4.08 38.44 8.49
C LYS A 57 4.80 37.09 8.67
N GLY A 58 5.71 36.75 7.75
CA GLY A 58 6.51 35.51 7.82
C GLY A 58 7.54 35.48 8.97
N LEU A 59 7.97 36.64 9.47
CA LEU A 59 8.88 36.74 10.62
C LEU A 59 8.15 36.59 11.96
N LEU A 60 6.84 36.89 12.00
CA LEU A 60 6.02 36.84 13.21
C LEU A 60 5.34 35.48 13.46
N GLN A 61 5.15 34.63 12.44
CA GLN A 61 4.28 33.43 12.54
C GLN A 61 4.98 32.07 12.77
N GLY A 62 6.27 32.03 13.13
CA GLY A 62 6.89 30.85 13.73
C GLY A 62 6.73 29.50 12.98
N HIS A 63 6.64 29.50 11.65
CA HIS A 63 6.46 28.26 10.88
C HIS A 63 7.76 27.44 10.79
N GLY A 64 7.66 26.13 11.06
CA GLY A 64 8.73 25.12 11.02
C GLY A 64 9.35 24.84 9.64
N TYR A 65 9.40 25.82 8.75
CA TYR A 65 10.26 25.77 7.57
C TYR A 65 11.65 26.28 7.97
N SER A 66 12.71 25.60 7.52
CA SER A 66 14.04 26.18 7.67
C SER A 66 14.05 27.57 7.01
N LYS A 67 14.65 28.59 7.65
CA LYS A 67 14.85 29.95 7.09
C LYS A 67 15.40 29.93 5.65
N LYS A 68 16.08 28.85 5.28
CA LYS A 68 16.68 28.58 3.97
C LYS A 68 15.66 28.11 2.92
N GLY A 69 14.61 27.40 3.31
CA GLY A 69 13.51 26.92 2.46
C GLY A 69 12.60 28.04 1.98
N CYS A 70 12.07 28.86 2.89
CA CYS A 70 11.19 29.99 2.54
C CYS A 70 11.92 31.03 1.68
N ARG A 71 13.18 31.34 1.99
CA ARG A 71 14.00 32.26 1.15
C ARG A 71 14.21 31.73 -0.28
N ARG A 72 14.26 30.41 -0.48
CA ARG A 72 14.41 29.81 -1.80
C ARG A 72 13.11 29.87 -2.59
N LEU A 73 11.98 29.60 -1.95
CA LEU A 73 10.65 29.64 -2.56
C LEU A 73 10.30 31.07 -3.01
N VAL A 74 10.39 32.02 -2.09
CA VAL A 74 10.09 33.45 -2.35
C VAL A 74 11.02 34.02 -3.44
N SER A 75 12.30 33.65 -3.42
CA SER A 75 13.24 34.10 -4.45
C SER A 75 13.05 33.41 -5.80
N ALA A 76 12.50 32.19 -5.84
CA ALA A 76 12.19 31.49 -7.08
C ALA A 76 10.91 32.03 -7.73
N MET A 77 9.88 32.32 -6.93
CA MET A 77 8.63 32.93 -7.44
C MET A 77 8.85 34.36 -7.94
N ALA A 78 9.68 35.16 -7.25
CA ALA A 78 10.05 36.51 -7.70
C ALA A 78 10.88 36.55 -9.01
N THR A 79 11.43 35.42 -9.47
CA THR A 79 12.16 35.34 -10.75
C THR A 79 11.39 34.63 -11.86
N ALA A 80 10.29 33.94 -11.54
CA ALA A 80 9.43 33.29 -12.54
C ALA A 80 8.73 34.31 -13.46
N THR A 81 8.50 35.53 -12.96
CA THR A 81 7.93 36.67 -13.70
C THR A 81 8.91 37.39 -14.63
N VAL A 82 10.19 37.00 -14.65
CA VAL A 82 11.20 37.57 -15.56
C VAL A 82 11.34 36.65 -16.78
N GLU A 83 10.53 36.89 -17.81
CA GLU A 83 10.41 36.00 -18.98
C GLU A 83 11.68 35.87 -19.84
N THR A 84 12.72 36.69 -19.63
CA THR A 84 13.85 36.77 -20.58
C THR A 84 15.23 36.92 -19.93
N SER A 85 15.42 36.35 -18.74
CA SER A 85 16.73 36.35 -18.10
C SER A 85 17.67 35.27 -18.68
N ASN A 86 18.83 35.70 -19.21
CA ASN A 86 19.98 34.83 -19.51
C ASN A 86 20.83 34.51 -18.26
N ASP A 87 20.31 34.76 -17.06
CA ASP A 87 20.97 34.40 -15.80
C ASP A 87 20.78 32.91 -15.46
N VAL A 88 21.90 32.23 -15.28
CA VAL A 88 22.02 30.86 -14.79
C VAL A 88 21.17 30.62 -13.53
N LYS A 89 21.21 31.55 -12.56
CA LYS A 89 20.51 31.38 -11.28
C LYS A 89 19.00 31.51 -11.44
N ALA A 90 18.54 32.44 -12.27
CA ALA A 90 17.12 32.62 -12.57
C ALA A 90 16.56 31.37 -13.27
N ALA A 91 17.23 30.87 -14.31
CA ALA A 91 16.83 29.65 -15.02
C ALA A 91 16.78 28.43 -14.08
N TYR A 92 17.78 28.25 -13.21
CA TYR A 92 17.80 27.14 -12.25
C TYR A 92 16.66 27.23 -11.21
N LYS A 93 16.37 28.43 -10.71
CA LYS A 93 15.25 28.64 -9.78
C LYS A 93 13.89 28.42 -10.44
N LYS A 94 13.72 28.88 -11.68
CA LYS A 94 12.53 28.59 -12.48
C LYS A 94 12.37 27.08 -12.67
N GLY A 95 13.46 26.37 -12.99
CA GLY A 95 13.45 24.90 -13.05
C GLY A 95 12.99 24.25 -11.75
N LEU A 96 13.47 24.71 -10.58
CA LEU A 96 13.00 24.22 -9.29
C LEU A 96 11.50 24.51 -9.04
N ALA A 97 11.02 25.69 -9.42
CA ALA A 97 9.64 26.07 -9.24
C ALA A 97 8.70 25.24 -10.14
N GLU A 98 9.06 25.08 -11.43
CA GLU A 98 8.32 24.25 -12.38
C GLU A 98 8.31 22.77 -11.94
N ASP A 99 9.44 22.24 -11.45
CA ASP A 99 9.53 20.87 -10.96
C ASP A 99 8.65 20.65 -9.73
N PHE A 100 8.66 21.62 -8.82
CA PHE A 100 7.80 21.61 -7.63
C PHE A 100 6.31 21.72 -7.99
N SER A 101 6.00 22.47 -9.05
CA SER A 101 4.63 22.66 -9.53
C SER A 101 4.15 21.51 -10.42
N GLY A 102 4.90 20.42 -10.55
CA GLY A 102 4.51 19.25 -11.37
C GLY A 102 4.76 19.40 -12.88
N ASN A 103 5.21 20.57 -13.33
CA ASN A 103 5.55 20.85 -14.73
C ASN A 103 6.96 20.35 -15.07
N HIS A 104 7.21 19.04 -14.92
CA HIS A 104 8.56 18.47 -15.01
C HIS A 104 9.21 18.62 -16.41
N GLN A 105 8.41 18.72 -17.48
CA GLN A 105 8.92 19.03 -18.82
C GLN A 105 9.50 20.44 -18.90
N ASN A 106 8.79 21.44 -18.37
CA ASN A 106 9.27 22.81 -18.27
C ASN A 106 10.47 22.91 -17.33
N ALA A 107 10.44 22.15 -16.22
CA ALA A 107 11.56 22.06 -15.31
C ALA A 107 12.83 21.57 -16.01
N LEU A 108 12.70 20.50 -16.81
CA LEU A 108 13.79 19.93 -17.59
C LEU A 108 14.39 20.96 -18.56
N ALA A 109 13.54 21.68 -19.29
CA ALA A 109 13.96 22.74 -20.20
C ALA A 109 14.72 23.86 -19.46
N ASN A 110 14.21 24.29 -18.31
CA ASN A 110 14.83 25.35 -17.50
C ASN A 110 16.15 24.90 -16.85
N PHE A 111 16.24 23.67 -16.34
CA PHE A 111 17.51 23.12 -15.84
C PHE A 111 18.53 22.93 -16.96
N GLY A 112 18.08 22.50 -18.15
CA GLY A 112 18.90 22.43 -19.36
C GLY A 112 19.44 23.80 -19.76
N LYS A 113 18.58 24.82 -19.82
CA LYS A 113 18.99 26.22 -20.07
C LYS A 113 20.01 26.69 -19.04
N ALA A 114 19.76 26.47 -17.74
CA ALA A 114 20.69 26.82 -16.68
C ALA A 114 22.06 26.12 -16.84
N LYS A 115 22.06 24.86 -17.28
CA LYS A 115 23.29 24.09 -17.57
C LYS A 115 24.06 24.65 -18.77
N CYS A 116 23.38 25.06 -19.84
CA CYS A 116 24.06 25.67 -20.99
C CYS A 116 24.70 27.02 -20.61
N LEU A 117 24.04 27.78 -19.73
CA LEU A 117 24.52 29.09 -19.29
C LEU A 117 25.66 29.01 -18.24
N THR A 118 25.88 27.85 -17.58
CA THR A 118 26.84 27.75 -16.47
C THR A 118 28.31 28.02 -16.83
N GLY A 119 28.70 27.93 -18.10
CA GLY A 119 30.09 28.04 -18.52
C GLY A 119 31.01 27.09 -17.74
N SER A 120 32.16 27.60 -17.29
CA SER A 120 33.22 26.81 -16.61
C SER A 120 33.01 26.59 -15.10
N ASN A 121 31.83 26.85 -14.51
CA ASN A 121 31.59 26.64 -13.07
C ASN A 121 31.15 25.20 -12.76
N PRO A 122 32.05 24.30 -12.32
CA PRO A 122 31.75 22.88 -12.26
C PRO A 122 30.77 22.54 -11.13
N ALA A 123 30.74 23.35 -10.07
CA ALA A 123 29.86 23.14 -8.91
C ALA A 123 28.40 23.49 -9.24
N PHE A 124 28.16 24.54 -10.02
CA PHE A 124 26.80 24.90 -10.44
C PHE A 124 26.30 23.99 -11.57
N GLN A 125 27.20 23.56 -12.46
CA GLN A 125 26.88 22.54 -13.47
C GLN A 125 26.38 21.24 -12.83
N LYS A 126 27.07 20.73 -11.80
CA LYS A 126 26.60 19.56 -11.02
C LYS A 126 25.23 19.75 -10.39
N LYS A 127 24.89 20.97 -9.93
CA LYS A 127 23.55 21.28 -9.41
C LYS A 127 22.49 21.22 -10.50
N CYS A 128 22.74 21.81 -11.67
CA CYS A 128 21.83 21.75 -12.81
C CYS A 128 21.64 20.31 -13.29
N GLU A 129 22.71 19.52 -13.37
CA GLU A 129 22.65 18.09 -13.71
C GLU A 129 21.84 17.29 -12.69
N SER A 130 21.94 17.64 -11.41
CA SER A 130 21.08 17.06 -10.37
C SER A 130 19.60 17.43 -10.56
N GLY A 131 19.31 18.69 -10.90
CA GLY A 131 17.97 19.15 -11.24
C GLY A 131 17.39 18.41 -12.45
N VAL A 132 18.14 18.33 -13.55
CA VAL A 132 17.79 17.55 -14.75
C VAL A 132 17.47 16.10 -14.39
N ARG A 133 18.34 15.44 -13.62
CA ARG A 133 18.15 14.03 -13.22
C ARG A 133 16.87 13.85 -12.41
N LYS A 134 16.57 14.76 -11.49
CA LYS A 134 15.34 14.72 -10.68
C LYS A 134 14.09 14.96 -11.52
N ALA A 135 14.08 15.99 -12.37
CA ALA A 135 12.96 16.26 -13.27
C ALA A 135 12.69 15.09 -14.23
N LEU A 136 13.74 14.46 -14.79
CA LEU A 136 13.61 13.23 -15.58
C LEU A 136 13.05 12.07 -14.78
N GLN A 137 13.45 11.94 -13.51
CA GLN A 137 12.92 10.91 -12.64
C GLN A 137 11.44 11.15 -12.32
N HIS A 138 11.04 12.39 -12.03
CA HIS A 138 9.63 12.75 -11.83
C HIS A 138 8.77 12.54 -13.09
N LEU A 139 9.31 12.80 -14.29
CA LEU A 139 8.63 12.45 -15.54
C LEU A 139 8.37 10.94 -15.67
N LYS A 140 9.38 10.12 -15.34
CA LYS A 140 9.22 8.66 -15.32
C LYS A 140 8.20 8.20 -14.28
N GLU A 141 8.14 8.88 -13.13
CA GLU A 141 7.17 8.62 -12.08
C GLU A 141 5.74 8.91 -12.53
N GLN A 142 5.51 9.95 -13.35
CA GLN A 142 4.20 10.22 -13.98
C GLN A 142 3.73 9.09 -14.91
N ASP A 143 4.65 8.22 -15.37
CA ASP A 143 4.36 7.00 -16.14
C ASP A 143 4.36 5.73 -15.27
N GLY A 144 4.40 5.86 -13.94
CA GLY A 144 4.37 4.74 -13.00
C GLY A 144 5.74 4.09 -12.75
N GLN A 145 6.83 4.65 -13.30
CA GLN A 145 8.17 4.10 -13.17
C GLN A 145 8.90 4.68 -11.94
N TYR A 146 8.59 4.12 -10.78
CA TYR A 146 9.17 4.52 -9.50
C TYR A 146 10.46 3.77 -9.17
N GLN A 147 11.46 4.49 -8.67
CA GLN A 147 12.64 3.89 -8.01
C GLN A 147 12.31 3.52 -6.56
N LEU A 148 11.46 2.51 -6.39
CA LEU A 148 10.92 2.12 -5.08
C LEU A 148 12.03 1.86 -4.05
N ARG A 149 13.15 1.22 -4.45
CA ARG A 149 14.29 0.99 -3.56
C ARG A 149 14.85 2.28 -2.97
N GLU A 150 14.92 3.37 -3.74
CA GLU A 150 15.41 4.66 -3.26
C GLU A 150 14.37 5.37 -2.38
N MET A 151 13.08 5.29 -2.73
CA MET A 151 11.99 5.82 -1.90
C MET A 151 11.99 5.19 -0.50
N PHE A 152 12.09 3.86 -0.43
CA PHE A 152 12.13 3.12 0.82
C PHE A 152 13.49 3.20 1.54
N LYS A 153 14.58 3.58 0.87
CA LYS A 153 15.82 3.96 1.57
C LYS A 153 15.64 5.30 2.29
N ALA A 154 14.96 6.25 1.66
CA ALA A 154 14.67 7.56 2.26
C ALA A 154 13.72 7.43 3.47
N ASP A 155 12.81 6.46 3.45
CA ASP A 155 12.02 6.03 4.61
C ASP A 155 12.32 4.57 4.97
N ALA A 156 13.52 4.31 5.50
CA ALA A 156 13.94 2.96 5.90
C ALA A 156 12.98 2.32 6.92
N ALA A 157 12.23 3.15 7.67
CA ALA A 157 11.21 2.70 8.59
C ALA A 157 9.95 2.19 7.88
N ALA A 158 9.65 2.60 6.65
CA ALA A 158 8.52 2.10 5.87
C ALA A 158 8.68 0.63 5.47
N LEU A 159 9.91 0.10 5.30
CA LEU A 159 10.12 -1.31 4.98
C LEU A 159 9.73 -2.24 6.14
N LEU A 160 9.95 -1.81 7.39
CA LEU A 160 9.86 -2.66 8.57
C LEU A 160 9.02 -2.11 9.72
N SER A 161 8.24 -1.05 9.50
CA SER A 161 7.47 -0.36 10.56
C SER A 161 8.34 0.13 11.73
N ARG A 162 9.14 1.18 11.52
CA ARG A 162 10.07 1.66 12.58
C ARG A 162 10.00 3.13 12.99
N SER A 163 9.11 3.96 12.46
CA SER A 163 9.03 5.37 12.92
C SER A 163 7.64 5.96 12.83
N GLY A 164 7.33 6.85 13.78
CA GLY A 164 6.14 7.69 13.79
C GLY A 164 6.28 8.96 12.97
N ASP A 165 7.45 9.27 12.42
CA ASP A 165 7.68 10.42 11.54
C ASP A 165 7.61 9.98 10.08
N ALA A 166 6.87 10.74 9.26
CA ALA A 166 6.77 10.54 7.81
C ALA A 166 7.67 11.56 7.09
N PRO A 167 8.77 11.14 6.44
CA PRO A 167 9.53 12.05 5.58
C PRO A 167 8.67 12.54 4.41
N GLN A 168 8.82 13.82 4.05
CA GLN A 168 8.24 14.34 2.81
C GLN A 168 9.11 13.94 1.62
N LEU A 169 8.56 13.15 0.70
CA LEU A 169 9.29 12.65 -0.46
C LEU A 169 9.06 13.56 -1.67
N ALA A 170 10.13 13.87 -2.39
CA ALA A 170 10.05 14.55 -3.68
C ALA A 170 9.82 13.50 -4.76
N VAL A 171 8.56 13.10 -4.95
CA VAL A 171 8.12 12.20 -6.01
C VAL A 171 6.88 12.78 -6.68
N ALA A 172 6.70 12.48 -7.96
CA ALA A 172 5.50 12.82 -8.71
C ALA A 172 4.36 11.84 -8.40
N GLY A 173 3.12 12.31 -8.48
CA GLY A 173 1.94 11.44 -8.46
C GLY A 173 1.79 10.67 -9.77
N PHE A 174 1.14 9.52 -9.68
CA PHE A 174 0.80 8.66 -10.81
C PHE A 174 -0.65 8.21 -10.68
N CYS A 175 -1.43 8.33 -11.73
CA CYS A 175 -2.72 7.65 -11.83
C CYS A 175 -2.85 7.17 -13.26
N SER A 176 -3.06 5.87 -13.44
CA SER A 176 -3.28 5.30 -14.75
C SER A 176 -4.56 4.49 -14.75
N ARG A 177 -5.18 4.38 -15.93
CA ARG A 177 -6.23 3.38 -16.17
C ARG A 177 -7.43 3.48 -15.23
N MET A 178 -7.75 4.68 -14.76
CA MET A 178 -8.90 4.93 -13.89
C MET A 178 -9.73 6.10 -14.38
N GLU A 179 -11.03 6.01 -14.08
CA GLU A 179 -11.99 7.07 -14.28
C GLU A 179 -12.90 7.19 -13.07
N ARG A 180 -13.57 8.34 -12.95
CA ARG A 180 -14.61 8.50 -11.94
C ARG A 180 -15.85 7.70 -12.35
N ALA A 181 -16.48 7.07 -11.36
CA ALA A 181 -17.77 6.43 -11.55
C ALA A 181 -18.80 7.46 -12.05
N PRO A 182 -19.71 7.06 -12.96
CA PRO A 182 -20.74 7.94 -13.51
C PRO A 182 -21.75 8.40 -12.45
N VAL A 183 -21.94 7.59 -11.41
CA VAL A 183 -22.79 7.88 -10.25
C VAL A 183 -21.93 7.75 -8.99
N GLY A 184 -22.03 8.72 -8.09
CA GLY A 184 -21.21 8.78 -6.89
C GLY A 184 -19.79 9.27 -7.15
N ARG A 185 -18.90 9.01 -6.18
CA ARG A 185 -17.49 9.46 -6.19
C ARG A 185 -16.48 8.32 -6.36
N GLY A 186 -16.97 7.10 -6.63
CA GLY A 186 -16.16 5.89 -6.79
C GLY A 186 -15.14 5.97 -7.93
N LEU A 187 -14.14 5.09 -7.88
CA LEU A 187 -13.13 4.93 -8.93
C LEU A 187 -13.40 3.66 -9.72
N LEU A 188 -13.43 3.75 -11.05
CA LEU A 188 -13.58 2.61 -11.94
C LEU A 188 -12.30 2.33 -12.72
N VAL A 189 -12.05 1.05 -13.00
CA VAL A 189 -10.95 0.58 -13.82
C VAL A 189 -11.29 0.78 -15.31
N ARG A 190 -10.44 1.48 -16.05
CA ARG A 190 -10.59 1.71 -17.48
C ARG A 190 -9.89 0.66 -18.35
N GLU A 191 -8.85 0.05 -17.82
CA GLU A 191 -8.09 -1.01 -18.48
C GLU A 191 -7.74 -2.09 -17.46
N ARG A 192 -7.74 -3.36 -17.89
CA ARG A 192 -7.45 -4.49 -17.02
C ARG A 192 -6.16 -4.28 -16.21
N ALA A 193 -6.20 -4.58 -14.92
CA ALA A 193 -5.05 -4.58 -14.02
C ALA A 193 -4.91 -5.96 -13.36
N GLN A 194 -3.68 -6.43 -13.18
CA GLN A 194 -3.40 -7.73 -12.56
C GLN A 194 -3.06 -7.61 -11.08
N LEU A 195 -3.22 -8.69 -10.33
CA LEU A 195 -2.78 -8.80 -8.94
C LEU A 195 -1.34 -8.28 -8.74
N GLY A 196 -1.19 -7.27 -7.89
CA GLY A 196 0.07 -6.61 -7.53
C GLY A 196 0.47 -5.46 -8.45
N GLU A 197 -0.29 -5.19 -9.53
CA GLU A 197 -0.03 -4.10 -10.45
C GLU A 197 -0.23 -2.73 -9.78
N LEU A 198 0.58 -1.75 -10.20
CA LEU A 198 0.52 -0.39 -9.67
C LEU A 198 -0.71 0.31 -10.24
N LEU A 199 -1.61 0.74 -9.35
CA LEU A 199 -2.84 1.43 -9.71
C LEU A 199 -2.58 2.94 -9.76
N PHE A 200 -2.24 3.52 -8.61
CA PHE A 200 -1.91 4.94 -8.50
C PHE A 200 -0.93 5.18 -7.35
N VAL A 201 -0.22 6.29 -7.41
CA VAL A 201 0.65 6.81 -6.37
C VAL A 201 0.25 8.25 -6.11
N GLU A 202 -0.06 8.55 -4.86
CA GLU A 202 -0.56 9.86 -4.47
C GLU A 202 0.23 10.40 -3.29
N LYS A 203 0.55 11.68 -3.35
CA LYS A 203 1.17 12.39 -2.24
C LYS A 203 0.10 12.96 -1.31
N ALA A 204 0.35 12.92 -0.01
CA ALA A 204 -0.60 13.44 0.97
C ALA A 204 -0.83 14.94 0.75
N PHE A 205 -2.09 15.36 0.77
CA PHE A 205 -2.44 16.77 0.89
C PHE A 205 -2.01 17.33 2.25
N VAL A 206 -2.26 16.55 3.31
CA VAL A 206 -1.88 16.85 4.69
C VAL A 206 -1.58 15.57 5.46
N LEU A 207 -0.64 15.65 6.41
CA LEU A 207 -0.33 14.60 7.38
C LEU A 207 -0.20 15.22 8.77
N GLY A 208 -0.57 14.46 9.79
CA GLY A 208 -0.41 14.84 11.18
C GLY A 208 -0.78 13.72 12.14
N SER A 209 -0.63 13.96 13.44
CA SER A 209 -1.33 13.14 14.43
C SER A 209 -2.84 13.37 14.29
N HIS A 210 -3.65 12.44 14.82
CA HIS A 210 -5.10 12.59 14.80
C HIS A 210 -5.58 13.95 15.36
N GLN A 211 -4.90 14.47 16.40
CA GLN A 211 -5.24 15.76 17.03
C GLN A 211 -4.78 16.97 16.22
N ALA A 212 -3.64 16.87 15.51
CA ALA A 212 -3.06 17.99 14.77
C ALA A 212 -3.53 18.07 13.30
N LEU A 213 -4.26 17.07 12.82
CA LEU A 213 -4.64 16.96 11.41
C LEU A 213 -5.53 18.12 10.95
N LEU A 214 -6.49 18.54 11.78
CA LEU A 214 -7.38 19.67 11.47
C LEU A 214 -6.60 20.97 11.30
N GLU A 215 -5.78 21.32 12.29
CA GLU A 215 -4.97 22.54 12.25
C GLU A 215 -4.03 22.54 11.03
N ALA A 216 -3.39 21.40 10.75
CA ALA A 216 -2.53 21.25 9.59
C ALA A 216 -3.29 21.42 8.27
N ALA A 217 -4.53 20.92 8.18
CA ALA A 217 -5.37 21.03 6.99
C ALA A 217 -5.84 22.47 6.77
N LEU A 218 -6.35 23.14 7.80
CA LEU A 218 -6.78 24.54 7.75
C LEU A 218 -5.64 25.45 7.27
N LYS A 219 -4.45 25.25 7.84
CA LYS A 219 -3.24 25.97 7.43
C LYS A 219 -2.85 25.70 5.98
N LYS A 220 -2.95 24.44 5.54
CA LYS A 220 -2.66 24.07 4.15
C LYS A 220 -3.67 24.69 3.18
N LEU A 221 -4.95 24.71 3.52
CA LEU A 221 -6.03 25.29 2.69
C LEU A 221 -5.88 26.79 2.44
N GLN A 222 -5.28 27.53 3.37
CA GLN A 222 -4.97 28.95 3.22
C GLN A 222 -3.85 29.25 2.21
N SER A 223 -3.07 28.24 1.83
CA SER A 223 -1.82 28.40 1.07
C SER A 223 -1.67 27.40 -0.07
N CYS A 224 -2.67 26.57 -0.33
CA CYS A 224 -2.65 25.60 -1.42
C CYS A 224 -3.19 26.23 -2.70
N SER A 225 -2.88 25.57 -3.81
CA SER A 225 -3.40 25.99 -5.10
C SER A 225 -4.94 25.94 -5.13
N LYS A 226 -5.56 26.70 -6.04
CA LYS A 226 -7.01 26.60 -6.28
C LYS A 226 -7.44 25.16 -6.57
N VAL A 227 -6.65 24.44 -7.34
CA VAL A 227 -6.95 23.06 -7.72
C VAL A 227 -6.96 22.13 -6.52
N ASP A 228 -5.95 22.21 -5.65
CA ASP A 228 -5.91 21.39 -4.44
C ASP A 228 -7.04 21.75 -3.46
N PHE A 229 -7.37 23.05 -3.37
CA PHE A 229 -8.48 23.53 -2.56
C PHE A 229 -9.82 22.98 -3.05
N ASP A 230 -10.09 23.09 -4.35
CA ASP A 230 -11.32 22.58 -4.96
C ASP A 230 -11.39 21.05 -4.81
N GLN A 231 -10.27 20.34 -4.99
CA GLN A 231 -10.22 18.89 -4.75
C GLN A 231 -10.57 18.54 -3.30
N PHE A 232 -10.00 19.24 -2.33
CA PHE A 232 -10.29 19.04 -0.91
C PHE A 232 -11.77 19.34 -0.60
N MET A 233 -12.29 20.48 -1.06
CA MET A 233 -13.62 20.96 -0.70
C MET A 233 -14.75 20.18 -1.39
N ASN A 234 -14.42 19.39 -2.42
CA ASN A 234 -15.33 18.46 -3.11
C ASN A 234 -15.35 17.05 -2.50
N LEU A 235 -14.55 16.78 -1.46
CA LEU A 235 -14.60 15.51 -0.73
C LEU A 235 -15.87 15.39 0.11
N VAL A 236 -16.23 14.14 0.43
CA VAL A 236 -17.45 13.81 1.17
C VAL A 236 -17.45 14.50 2.53
N ASN A 237 -18.48 15.29 2.84
CA ASN A 237 -18.64 15.92 4.15
C ASN A 237 -19.84 15.37 4.93
N GLY A 238 -20.64 14.48 4.32
CA GLY A 238 -21.78 13.83 4.97
C GLY A 238 -23.10 14.62 4.87
N GLU A 239 -23.11 15.73 4.14
CA GLU A 239 -24.30 16.57 3.91
C GLU A 239 -24.79 16.51 2.45
N GLU A 240 -24.15 15.71 1.59
CA GLU A 240 -24.40 15.75 0.15
C GLU A 240 -25.56 14.84 -0.31
N GLU A 241 -26.33 15.33 -1.28
CA GLU A 241 -27.22 14.52 -2.15
C GLU A 241 -26.39 13.80 -3.24
N GLU A 242 -26.97 12.83 -3.96
CA GLU A 242 -26.27 12.03 -4.99
C GLU A 242 -25.50 12.91 -5.99
N VAL A 243 -24.17 12.76 -6.02
CA VAL A 243 -23.30 13.50 -6.96
C VAL A 243 -23.28 12.78 -8.30
N VAL A 244 -23.81 13.43 -9.33
CA VAL A 244 -23.68 12.98 -10.73
C VAL A 244 -22.39 13.57 -11.31
N SER A 245 -21.40 12.73 -11.60
CA SER A 245 -20.20 13.15 -12.33
C SER A 245 -20.41 12.94 -13.83
N PRO A 246 -19.82 13.77 -14.72
CA PRO A 246 -19.80 13.45 -16.14
C PRO A 246 -19.13 12.08 -16.35
N ALA A 247 -19.88 11.12 -16.90
CA ALA A 247 -19.39 9.77 -17.13
C ALA A 247 -18.09 9.77 -17.96
N GLY A 248 -17.07 9.06 -17.49
CA GLY A 248 -15.80 8.92 -18.21
C GLY A 248 -14.82 10.10 -18.09
N SER A 249 -14.99 10.99 -17.10
CA SER A 249 -13.98 12.03 -16.85
C SER A 249 -12.66 11.38 -16.40
N SER A 250 -11.60 11.54 -17.21
CA SER A 250 -10.24 11.11 -16.84
C SER A 250 -9.81 11.74 -15.52
N ILE A 251 -9.23 10.93 -14.65
CA ILE A 251 -8.63 11.40 -13.40
C ILE A 251 -7.24 11.92 -13.73
N THR A 252 -7.04 13.22 -13.60
CA THR A 252 -5.70 13.81 -13.54
C THR A 252 -5.36 14.08 -12.08
N ILE A 253 -4.23 13.53 -11.61
CA ILE A 253 -3.59 14.05 -10.39
C ILE A 253 -3.10 15.43 -10.79
N ALA A 254 -3.79 16.44 -10.29
CA ALA A 254 -3.56 17.78 -10.78
C ALA A 254 -2.23 18.34 -10.26
N CYS A 255 -1.59 19.14 -11.10
CA CYS A 255 -0.41 19.93 -10.75
C CYS A 255 -0.86 21.12 -9.88
N PRO A 256 -0.09 21.50 -8.83
CA PRO A 256 -0.40 22.68 -8.05
C PRO A 256 -0.49 23.93 -8.95
N GLY A 257 -1.66 24.57 -8.99
CA GLY A 257 -1.89 25.87 -9.63
C GLY A 257 -1.44 27.06 -8.77
N GLU A 258 -1.72 28.28 -9.23
CA GLU A 258 -1.35 29.52 -8.51
C GLU A 258 -1.99 29.63 -7.11
N ASP A 259 -1.24 30.20 -6.17
CA ASP A 259 -1.65 30.42 -4.79
C ASP A 259 -2.64 31.58 -4.72
N GLU A 260 -3.84 31.34 -4.19
CA GLU A 260 -4.81 32.40 -3.89
C GLU A 260 -4.78 32.65 -2.37
N GLN A 261 -4.44 33.86 -1.97
CA GLN A 261 -4.34 34.25 -0.57
C GLN A 261 -5.70 34.77 -0.08
N ASP A 262 -5.97 34.62 1.22
CA ASP A 262 -7.17 35.17 1.90
C ASP A 262 -8.51 34.46 1.60
N ARG A 263 -8.49 33.11 1.55
CA ARG A 263 -9.74 32.30 1.52
C ARG A 263 -10.33 32.16 2.92
N THR A 264 -11.64 32.38 3.04
CA THR A 264 -12.40 31.95 4.23
C THR A 264 -12.68 30.46 4.14
N VAL A 265 -12.37 29.73 5.21
CA VAL A 265 -12.54 28.27 5.29
C VAL A 265 -13.44 27.96 6.47
N ASP A 266 -14.52 27.23 6.21
CA ASP A 266 -15.41 26.70 7.24
C ASP A 266 -14.73 25.52 7.96
N GLU A 267 -14.32 25.75 9.21
CA GLU A 267 -13.65 24.76 10.04
C GLU A 267 -14.52 23.52 10.30
N ASP A 268 -15.83 23.68 10.51
CA ASP A 268 -16.73 22.56 10.77
C ASP A 268 -16.85 21.67 9.54
N LYS A 269 -16.93 22.28 8.34
CA LYS A 269 -16.91 21.53 7.08
C LYS A 269 -15.59 20.78 6.90
N VAL A 270 -14.45 21.42 7.17
CA VAL A 270 -13.13 20.78 7.08
C VAL A 270 -13.02 19.60 8.06
N GLN A 271 -13.50 19.75 9.29
CA GLN A 271 -13.52 18.70 10.28
C GLN A 271 -14.37 17.50 9.82
N ARG A 272 -15.54 17.74 9.22
CA ARG A 272 -16.37 16.67 8.63
C ARG A 272 -15.67 15.95 7.47
N ILE A 273 -15.06 16.71 6.56
CA ILE A 273 -14.28 16.15 5.44
C ILE A 273 -13.15 15.26 5.96
N LEU A 274 -12.34 15.75 6.91
CA LEU A 274 -11.25 14.97 7.48
C LEU A 274 -11.76 13.71 8.16
N ARG A 275 -12.84 13.79 8.95
CA ARG A 275 -13.41 12.62 9.62
C ARG A 275 -13.79 11.50 8.64
N LEU A 276 -14.37 11.83 7.49
CA LEU A 276 -14.89 10.84 6.54
C LEU A 276 -13.86 10.35 5.51
N ASN A 277 -12.82 11.14 5.25
CA ASN A 277 -11.89 10.89 4.14
C ASN A 277 -10.44 10.65 4.59
N ALA A 278 -10.05 11.10 5.79
CA ALA A 278 -8.70 10.89 6.27
C ALA A 278 -8.45 9.41 6.56
N ARG A 279 -7.24 8.96 6.28
CA ARG A 279 -6.80 7.58 6.50
C ARG A 279 -5.69 7.54 7.52
N SER A 280 -5.75 6.55 8.39
CA SER A 280 -4.64 6.20 9.25
C SER A 280 -3.55 5.52 8.42
N ARG A 281 -2.31 5.97 8.61
CA ARG A 281 -1.11 5.28 8.14
C ARG A 281 -0.89 4.08 9.06
N ILE A 282 -1.48 2.96 8.69
CA ILE A 282 -1.35 1.69 9.41
C ILE A 282 0.04 1.09 9.17
N THR A 283 0.76 0.86 10.26
CA THR A 283 2.02 0.10 10.26
C THR A 283 1.89 -1.14 11.14
N LEU A 284 2.59 -2.22 10.81
CA LEU A 284 2.59 -3.45 11.62
C LEU A 284 3.84 -3.51 12.49
N SER A 285 3.68 -3.56 13.81
CA SER A 285 4.78 -3.69 14.77
C SER A 285 5.60 -4.97 14.52
N LYS A 286 6.72 -5.16 15.24
CA LYS A 286 7.50 -6.41 15.19
C LYS A 286 6.69 -7.65 15.55
N THR A 287 5.64 -7.48 16.34
CA THR A 287 4.73 -8.56 16.72
C THR A 287 3.60 -8.72 15.69
N GLY A 288 3.46 -7.82 14.72
CA GLY A 288 2.37 -7.80 13.75
C GLY A 288 1.13 -7.08 14.28
N GLU A 289 1.27 -6.26 15.31
CA GLU A 289 0.17 -5.44 15.83
C GLU A 289 0.00 -4.21 14.96
N ILE A 290 -1.24 -3.81 14.71
CA ILE A 290 -1.54 -2.59 13.97
C ILE A 290 -1.23 -1.38 14.85
N GLU A 291 -0.35 -0.51 14.38
CA GLU A 291 -0.01 0.78 14.96
C GLU A 291 -0.53 1.90 14.05
N GLU A 292 -1.29 2.82 14.62
CA GLU A 292 -1.96 3.93 13.94
C GLU A 292 -1.49 5.26 14.51
N LYS A 293 -0.28 5.67 14.12
CA LYS A 293 0.40 6.84 14.72
C LYS A 293 0.19 8.13 13.95
N LEU A 294 -0.06 8.04 12.65
CA LEU A 294 -0.18 9.17 11.74
C LEU A 294 -1.46 9.05 10.93
N TRP A 295 -2.06 10.18 10.64
CA TRP A 295 -3.23 10.33 9.79
C TRP A 295 -2.89 11.25 8.64
N GLY A 296 -3.50 11.02 7.49
CA GLY A 296 -3.35 11.89 6.34
C GLY A 296 -4.57 11.88 5.44
N LEU A 297 -4.59 12.85 4.54
CA LEU A 297 -5.60 12.95 3.50
C LEU A 297 -4.95 12.82 2.13
N TRP A 298 -5.52 11.94 1.32
CA TRP A 298 -5.12 11.64 -0.04
C TRP A 298 -6.39 11.74 -0.90
N PRO A 299 -6.66 12.91 -1.53
CA PRO A 299 -7.94 13.17 -2.21
C PRO A 299 -8.36 12.10 -3.23
N LEU A 300 -7.45 11.56 -4.03
CA LEU A 300 -7.77 10.49 -4.97
C LEU A 300 -8.09 9.17 -4.23
N ALA A 301 -7.31 8.79 -3.21
CA ALA A 301 -7.64 7.61 -2.40
C ALA A 301 -8.93 7.77 -1.57
N ALA A 302 -9.37 8.99 -1.29
CA ALA A 302 -10.62 9.28 -0.61
C ALA A 302 -11.86 9.01 -1.49
N CYS A 303 -11.71 9.01 -2.82
CA CYS A 303 -12.76 8.62 -3.77
C CYS A 303 -13.09 7.12 -3.74
N MET A 304 -12.20 6.28 -3.20
CA MET A 304 -12.41 4.83 -3.19
C MET A 304 -13.47 4.40 -2.18
N ASN A 305 -14.41 3.58 -2.62
CA ASN A 305 -15.45 3.02 -1.77
C ASN A 305 -14.96 1.85 -0.90
N HIS A 306 -15.79 1.48 0.07
CA HIS A 306 -15.52 0.39 0.99
C HIS A 306 -15.92 -0.98 0.42
N SER A 307 -15.07 -1.98 0.59
CA SER A 307 -15.46 -3.39 0.58
C SER A 307 -14.81 -4.17 1.74
N CYS A 308 -15.55 -5.10 2.35
CA CYS A 308 -15.00 -6.02 3.35
C CYS A 308 -14.11 -7.12 2.72
N ARG A 309 -14.11 -7.24 1.39
CA ARG A 309 -13.13 -8.04 0.61
C ARG A 309 -12.53 -7.11 -0.46
N PRO A 310 -11.61 -6.21 -0.05
CA PRO A 310 -11.09 -5.18 -0.94
C PRO A 310 -10.35 -5.79 -2.15
N ASN A 311 -10.31 -5.03 -3.24
CA ASN A 311 -9.62 -5.39 -4.48
C ASN A 311 -8.43 -4.45 -4.78
N ALA A 312 -8.17 -3.50 -3.90
CA ALA A 312 -6.97 -2.68 -3.85
C ALA A 312 -6.38 -2.61 -2.44
N SER A 313 -5.05 -2.49 -2.35
CA SER A 313 -4.31 -2.36 -1.09
C SER A 313 -3.43 -1.12 -1.11
N PHE A 314 -3.27 -0.51 0.08
CA PHE A 314 -2.40 0.64 0.28
C PHE A 314 -1.10 0.25 0.99
N THR A 315 -0.02 0.87 0.55
CA THR A 315 1.24 0.95 1.30
C THR A 315 1.67 2.40 1.38
N PHE A 316 2.40 2.74 2.43
CA PHE A 316 2.83 4.11 2.69
C PHE A 316 4.35 4.21 2.76
N VAL A 317 4.91 5.21 2.07
CA VAL A 317 6.34 5.55 2.11
C VAL A 317 6.46 7.05 2.36
N GLY A 318 6.90 7.45 3.54
CA GLY A 318 6.82 8.85 3.95
C GLY A 318 5.40 9.39 3.85
N ASP A 319 5.24 10.45 3.06
CA ASP A 319 3.95 11.10 2.76
C ASP A 319 3.23 10.56 1.51
N VAL A 320 3.75 9.48 0.92
CA VAL A 320 3.26 8.91 -0.33
C VAL A 320 2.44 7.66 -0.05
N LEU A 321 1.23 7.63 -0.59
CA LEU A 321 0.37 6.45 -0.65
C LEU A 321 0.60 5.76 -2.00
N ILE A 322 0.92 4.48 -1.96
CA ILE A 322 1.07 3.61 -3.13
C ILE A 322 -0.09 2.61 -3.11
N CYS A 323 -0.95 2.70 -4.13
CA CYS A 323 -2.09 1.81 -4.30
C CYS A 323 -1.76 0.73 -5.33
N ARG A 324 -2.00 -0.53 -4.98
CA ARG A 324 -1.83 -1.68 -5.88
C ARG A 324 -3.09 -2.52 -5.93
N ALA A 325 -3.27 -3.20 -7.05
CA ALA A 325 -4.37 -4.14 -7.21
C ALA A 325 -4.14 -5.33 -6.26
N ALA A 326 -5.10 -5.55 -5.37
CA ALA A 326 -5.12 -6.73 -4.51
C ALA A 326 -5.71 -7.94 -5.25
N ARG A 327 -6.33 -7.75 -6.42
CA ARG A 327 -6.88 -8.84 -7.26
C ARG A 327 -6.72 -8.48 -8.73
N ASP A 328 -7.01 -9.44 -9.61
CA ASP A 328 -7.22 -9.11 -11.00
C ASP A 328 -8.50 -8.26 -11.13
N LEU A 329 -8.39 -7.15 -11.86
CA LEU A 329 -9.44 -6.18 -12.10
C LEU A 329 -9.69 -6.07 -13.59
N GLU A 330 -10.94 -6.16 -14.00
CA GLU A 330 -11.37 -5.96 -15.39
C GLU A 330 -11.89 -4.53 -15.61
N MET A 331 -12.00 -4.13 -16.87
CA MET A 331 -12.58 -2.82 -17.21
C MET A 331 -14.02 -2.71 -16.66
N GLY A 332 -14.32 -1.59 -16.02
CA GLY A 332 -15.59 -1.30 -15.36
C GLY A 332 -15.65 -1.73 -13.90
N ASP A 333 -14.65 -2.46 -13.38
CA ASP A 333 -14.60 -2.81 -11.97
C ASP A 333 -14.43 -1.57 -11.10
N GLU A 334 -15.21 -1.49 -10.03
CA GLU A 334 -14.99 -0.47 -9.01
C GLU A 334 -13.79 -0.83 -8.13
N ILE A 335 -12.93 0.15 -7.89
CA ILE A 335 -11.76 0.00 -7.02
C ILE A 335 -12.17 0.32 -5.58
N CYS A 336 -12.12 -0.70 -4.74
CA CYS A 336 -12.55 -0.65 -3.35
C CYS A 336 -11.40 -1.00 -2.39
N CYS A 337 -11.33 -0.25 -1.29
CA CYS A 337 -10.44 -0.52 -0.16
C CYS A 337 -11.25 -0.89 1.09
N ASN A 338 -10.58 -1.28 2.17
CA ASN A 338 -11.23 -1.46 3.46
C ASN A 338 -11.12 -0.18 4.32
N PHE A 339 -12.25 0.30 4.82
CA PHE A 339 -12.28 1.43 5.76
C PHE A 339 -12.06 0.95 7.19
N VAL A 340 -12.65 -0.21 7.48
CA VAL A 340 -12.54 -0.88 8.78
C VAL A 340 -11.65 -2.10 8.68
N ARG A 341 -11.26 -2.60 9.84
CA ARG A 341 -10.49 -3.83 9.96
C ARG A 341 -11.26 -5.05 9.44
N VAL A 342 -10.69 -5.73 8.45
CA VAL A 342 -11.27 -6.91 7.81
C VAL A 342 -11.14 -8.19 8.65
N ASP A 343 -10.35 -8.14 9.73
CA ASP A 343 -10.10 -9.25 10.66
C ASP A 343 -11.06 -9.29 11.86
N ARG A 344 -12.22 -8.63 11.74
CA ARG A 344 -13.29 -8.60 12.73
C ARG A 344 -14.58 -9.16 12.14
N PRO A 345 -15.47 -9.78 12.93
CA PRO A 345 -16.76 -10.27 12.45
C PRO A 345 -17.66 -9.15 11.90
N ALA A 346 -18.56 -9.52 10.98
CA ALA A 346 -19.46 -8.60 10.27
C ALA A 346 -20.20 -7.66 11.22
N MET A 347 -20.69 -8.15 12.37
CA MET A 347 -21.39 -7.32 13.36
C MET A 347 -20.58 -6.10 13.82
N LEU A 348 -19.27 -6.28 14.03
CA LEU A 348 -18.38 -5.21 14.49
C LEU A 348 -18.03 -4.27 13.34
N ARG A 349 -17.79 -4.83 12.14
CA ARG A 349 -17.55 -4.03 10.93
C ARG A 349 -18.75 -3.13 10.61
N GLN A 350 -19.96 -3.68 10.64
CA GLN A 350 -21.20 -2.91 10.40
C GLN A 350 -21.39 -1.81 11.45
N ARG A 351 -21.15 -2.11 12.72
CA ARG A 351 -21.25 -1.11 13.80
C ARG A 351 -20.28 0.06 13.58
N GLU A 352 -19.03 -0.24 13.22
CA GLU A 352 -17.98 0.75 12.97
C GLU A 352 -18.28 1.58 11.71
N LEU A 353 -18.74 0.93 10.63
CA LEU A 353 -19.17 1.64 9.41
C LEU A 353 -20.36 2.56 9.65
N GLN A 354 -21.33 2.12 10.45
CA GLN A 354 -22.49 2.93 10.80
C GLN A 354 -22.11 4.11 11.71
N SER A 355 -21.21 3.91 12.68
CA SER A 355 -20.82 4.99 13.61
C SER A 355 -19.90 6.03 12.97
N GLU A 356 -18.95 5.59 12.15
CA GLU A 356 -17.92 6.47 11.59
C GLU A 356 -18.28 7.02 10.21
N TYR A 357 -18.95 6.24 9.38
CA TYR A 357 -19.22 6.56 7.97
C TYR A 357 -20.71 6.65 7.62
N ASN A 358 -21.60 6.37 8.58
CA ASN A 358 -23.06 6.46 8.43
C ASN A 358 -23.64 5.62 7.27
N PHE A 359 -23.07 4.44 7.00
CA PHE A 359 -23.66 3.49 6.05
C PHE A 359 -23.57 2.04 6.54
N SER A 360 -24.44 1.21 5.98
CA SER A 360 -24.43 -0.25 6.19
C SER A 360 -23.86 -0.94 4.96
N CYS A 361 -22.86 -1.80 5.14
CA CYS A 361 -22.21 -2.50 4.03
C CYS A 361 -23.06 -3.69 3.56
N THR A 362 -23.29 -3.77 2.26
CA THR A 362 -24.05 -4.87 1.61
C THR A 362 -23.17 -5.73 0.70
N CYS A 363 -21.84 -5.63 0.79
CA CYS A 363 -20.94 -6.43 -0.05
C CYS A 363 -21.16 -7.93 0.16
N ALA A 364 -20.84 -8.72 -0.86
CA ALA A 364 -21.05 -10.17 -0.85
C ALA A 364 -20.46 -10.89 0.36
N ARG A 365 -19.28 -10.46 0.86
CA ARG A 365 -18.71 -11.02 2.11
C ARG A 365 -19.65 -10.82 3.31
N CYS A 366 -20.24 -9.63 3.47
CA CYS A 366 -21.15 -9.35 4.58
C CYS A 366 -22.46 -10.14 4.45
N ILE A 367 -22.96 -10.35 3.23
CA ILE A 367 -24.15 -11.16 2.99
C ILE A 367 -23.90 -12.62 3.40
N LEU A 368 -22.82 -13.22 2.89
CA LEU A 368 -22.46 -14.61 3.20
C LEU A 368 -22.14 -14.78 4.69
N GLU A 369 -21.39 -13.85 5.30
CA GLU A 369 -21.03 -13.95 6.72
C GLU A 369 -22.27 -13.91 7.62
N LYS A 370 -23.27 -13.09 7.33
CA LYS A 370 -24.54 -13.10 8.08
C LYS A 370 -25.27 -14.45 8.00
N ALA A 371 -25.18 -15.14 6.86
CA ALA A 371 -25.84 -16.43 6.66
C ALA A 371 -25.11 -17.60 7.33
N PHE A 372 -23.78 -17.62 7.29
CA PHE A 372 -22.98 -18.76 7.78
C PHE A 372 -22.36 -18.52 9.17
N LEU A 373 -22.28 -17.28 9.62
CA LEU A 373 -21.70 -16.90 10.90
C LEU A 373 -22.57 -15.81 11.58
N PRO A 374 -23.73 -16.19 12.14
CA PRO A 374 -24.65 -15.24 12.75
C PRO A 374 -24.01 -14.54 13.95
N ASP A 375 -24.51 -13.33 14.26
CA ASP A 375 -24.03 -12.47 15.34
C ASP A 375 -23.96 -13.17 16.71
N SER A 376 -24.88 -14.09 16.99
CA SER A 376 -24.86 -14.89 18.22
C SER A 376 -23.60 -15.75 18.34
N LYS A 377 -23.22 -16.43 17.25
CA LYS A 377 -22.03 -17.29 17.18
C LYS A 377 -20.76 -16.45 17.16
N ALA A 378 -20.74 -15.34 16.42
CA ALA A 378 -19.62 -14.40 16.44
C ALA A 378 -19.39 -13.84 17.86
N LYS A 379 -20.46 -13.49 18.58
CA LYS A 379 -20.39 -13.03 19.97
C LYS A 379 -19.85 -14.09 20.93
N GLU A 380 -20.25 -15.36 20.75
CA GLU A 380 -19.70 -16.48 21.52
C GLU A 380 -18.17 -16.55 21.38
N PHE A 381 -17.65 -16.47 20.15
CA PHE A 381 -16.21 -16.45 19.91
C PHE A 381 -15.54 -15.21 20.50
N MET A 382 -16.13 -14.03 20.37
CA MET A 382 -15.61 -12.80 20.97
C MET A 382 -15.52 -12.89 22.50
N ASP A 383 -16.47 -13.54 23.16
CA ASP A 383 -16.43 -13.78 24.60
C ASP A 383 -15.30 -14.75 25.00
N LYS A 384 -15.06 -15.80 24.20
CA LYS A 384 -13.90 -16.70 24.38
C LYS A 384 -12.58 -15.94 24.21
N ILE A 385 -12.45 -15.10 23.17
CA ILE A 385 -11.28 -14.25 22.95
C ILE A 385 -11.03 -13.36 24.16
N LYS A 386 -12.06 -12.65 24.65
CA LYS A 386 -11.94 -11.77 25.82
C LYS A 386 -11.49 -12.51 27.09
N LYS A 387 -11.93 -13.76 27.28
CA LYS A 387 -11.47 -14.61 28.38
C LYS A 387 -9.98 -14.97 28.21
N LEU A 388 -9.57 -15.39 27.01
CA LEU A 388 -8.18 -15.77 26.70
C LEU A 388 -7.20 -14.59 26.70
N SER A 389 -7.64 -13.38 26.40
CA SER A 389 -6.81 -12.17 26.46
C SER A 389 -6.28 -11.86 27.85
N ARG A 390 -6.84 -12.49 28.90
CA ARG A 390 -6.31 -12.38 30.27
C ARG A 390 -5.09 -13.30 30.41
N ALA A 391 -3.91 -12.69 30.45
CA ALA A 391 -2.65 -13.42 30.65
C ALA A 391 -2.68 -14.28 31.93
N PRO A 392 -2.04 -15.47 31.90
CA PRO A 392 -1.95 -16.33 33.07
C PRO A 392 -1.19 -15.62 34.19
N ARG A 393 -1.59 -15.90 35.45
CA ARG A 393 -0.91 -15.34 36.63
C ARG A 393 0.52 -15.85 36.76
N ARG A 394 0.74 -17.13 36.48
CA ARG A 394 2.07 -17.72 36.33
C ARG A 394 2.56 -17.50 34.90
N ARG A 395 3.83 -17.10 34.77
CA ARG A 395 4.51 -16.87 33.49
C ARG A 395 5.72 -17.80 33.31
N ASP A 396 5.68 -18.95 33.96
CA ASP A 396 6.62 -20.02 33.65
C ASP A 396 6.36 -20.55 32.23
N ARG A 397 7.33 -21.29 31.70
CA ARG A 397 7.31 -21.77 30.32
C ARG A 397 6.08 -22.66 30.05
N GLU A 398 5.74 -23.56 30.98
CA GLU A 398 4.61 -24.47 30.85
C GLU A 398 3.27 -23.73 30.80
N ALA A 399 3.05 -22.75 31.68
CA ALA A 399 1.85 -21.93 31.68
C ALA A 399 1.72 -21.10 30.40
N LEU A 400 2.83 -20.55 29.89
CA LEU A 400 2.84 -19.82 28.62
C LEU A 400 2.59 -20.72 27.42
N GLU A 401 3.13 -21.95 27.43
CA GLU A 401 2.91 -22.96 26.41
C GLU A 401 1.45 -23.44 26.39
N ALA A 402 0.88 -23.74 27.54
CA ALA A 402 -0.54 -24.08 27.67
C ALA A 402 -1.45 -22.92 27.22
N TRP A 403 -1.07 -21.69 27.54
CA TRP A 403 -1.82 -20.51 27.09
C TRP A 403 -1.74 -20.32 25.58
N ALA A 404 -0.55 -20.44 24.97
CA ALA A 404 -0.36 -20.44 23.52
C ALA A 404 -1.19 -21.55 22.84
N GLY A 405 -1.19 -22.75 23.42
CA GLY A 405 -2.02 -23.87 22.99
C GLY A 405 -3.52 -23.57 23.04
N SER A 406 -3.98 -22.82 24.03
CA SER A 406 -5.38 -22.41 24.16
C SER A 406 -5.81 -21.47 23.02
N TRP A 407 -4.94 -20.56 22.59
CA TRP A 407 -5.18 -19.72 21.41
C TRP A 407 -5.19 -20.54 20.12
N SER A 408 -4.26 -21.50 20.00
CA SER A 408 -4.25 -22.43 18.86
C SER A 408 -5.52 -23.26 18.76
N PHE A 409 -6.01 -23.72 19.90
CA PHE A 409 -7.26 -24.48 19.98
C PHE A 409 -8.44 -23.63 19.53
N LEU A 410 -8.54 -22.39 20.01
CA LEU A 410 -9.68 -21.52 19.70
C LEU A 410 -9.80 -21.21 18.20
N TYR A 411 -8.72 -20.90 17.48
CA TYR A 411 -8.86 -20.61 16.04
C TYR A 411 -9.23 -21.87 15.24
N ARG A 412 -8.80 -23.07 15.69
CA ARG A 412 -9.21 -24.35 15.09
C ARG A 412 -10.65 -24.72 15.38
N GLU A 413 -11.12 -24.40 16.59
CA GLU A 413 -12.54 -24.52 16.96
C GLU A 413 -13.39 -23.62 16.06
N ILE A 414 -12.99 -22.36 15.87
CA ILE A 414 -13.65 -21.45 14.93
C ILE A 414 -13.67 -22.04 13.51
N GLU A 415 -12.53 -22.50 13.01
CA GLU A 415 -12.42 -23.10 11.68
C GLU A 415 -13.35 -24.30 11.50
N TYR A 416 -13.44 -25.17 12.50
CA TYR A 416 -14.33 -26.33 12.52
C TYR A 416 -15.80 -25.91 12.53
N ASP A 417 -16.20 -24.99 13.42
CA ASP A 417 -17.56 -24.52 13.54
C ASP A 417 -18.04 -23.81 12.27
N VAL A 418 -17.17 -23.01 11.63
CA VAL A 418 -17.44 -22.39 10.32
C VAL A 418 -17.64 -23.46 9.25
N SER A 419 -16.76 -24.46 9.19
CA SER A 419 -16.91 -25.60 8.26
C SER A 419 -18.24 -26.33 8.44
N LEU A 420 -18.62 -26.55 9.70
CA LEU A 420 -19.87 -27.21 10.05
C LEU A 420 -21.07 -26.38 9.61
N ALA A 421 -21.05 -25.06 9.85
CA ALA A 421 -22.11 -24.15 9.43
C ALA A 421 -22.27 -24.09 7.90
N ILE A 422 -21.16 -24.06 7.16
CA ILE A 422 -21.18 -24.13 5.68
C ILE A 422 -21.83 -25.44 5.22
N LYS A 423 -21.48 -26.58 5.82
CA LYS A 423 -22.10 -27.87 5.49
C LYS A 423 -23.59 -27.92 5.80
N GLN A 424 -23.99 -27.43 6.97
CA GLN A 424 -25.39 -27.48 7.43
C GLN A 424 -26.29 -26.56 6.61
N ASN A 425 -25.79 -25.37 6.28
CA ASN A 425 -26.53 -24.34 5.55
C ASN A 425 -26.23 -24.36 4.05
N GLY A 426 -25.58 -25.40 3.53
CA GLY A 426 -25.12 -25.38 2.15
C GLY A 426 -26.24 -25.28 1.12
N LYS A 427 -27.41 -25.87 1.41
CA LYS A 427 -28.59 -25.77 0.55
C LYS A 427 -29.09 -24.34 0.41
N THR A 428 -29.01 -23.52 1.46
CA THR A 428 -29.47 -22.13 1.39
C THR A 428 -28.59 -21.29 0.48
N LEU A 429 -27.31 -21.66 0.29
CA LEU A 429 -26.41 -21.01 -0.66
C LEU A 429 -26.90 -21.12 -2.11
N ASP A 430 -27.63 -22.21 -2.43
CA ASP A 430 -28.13 -22.50 -3.77
C ASP A 430 -29.57 -22.01 -3.99
N GLU A 431 -30.36 -21.92 -2.92
CA GLU A 431 -31.79 -21.58 -2.99
C GLU A 431 -32.06 -20.07 -2.78
N ASP A 432 -31.27 -19.39 -1.94
CA ASP A 432 -31.44 -17.96 -1.66
C ASP A 432 -30.76 -17.11 -2.74
N LEU A 433 -31.56 -16.36 -3.50
CA LEU A 433 -31.07 -15.52 -4.60
C LEU A 433 -30.00 -14.51 -4.18
N SER A 434 -30.07 -13.97 -2.95
CA SER A 434 -29.07 -13.04 -2.44
C SER A 434 -27.76 -13.74 -2.12
N LEU A 435 -27.81 -14.98 -1.61
CA LEU A 435 -26.61 -15.78 -1.33
C LEU A 435 -25.97 -16.31 -2.61
N VAL A 436 -26.79 -16.69 -3.59
CA VAL A 436 -26.37 -17.04 -4.94
C VAL A 436 -25.60 -15.88 -5.56
N ALA A 437 -26.20 -14.69 -5.63
CA ALA A 437 -25.57 -13.51 -6.22
C ALA A 437 -24.28 -13.10 -5.49
N ALA A 438 -24.27 -13.17 -4.15
CA ALA A 438 -23.07 -12.89 -3.36
C ALA A 438 -21.96 -13.93 -3.61
N SER A 439 -22.32 -15.22 -3.68
CA SER A 439 -21.36 -16.28 -4.01
C SER A 439 -20.79 -16.08 -5.42
N ASP A 440 -21.63 -15.68 -6.37
CA ASP A 440 -21.22 -15.42 -7.75
C ASP A 440 -20.25 -14.25 -7.84
N GLU A 441 -20.60 -13.12 -7.24
CA GLU A 441 -19.73 -11.93 -7.18
C GLU A 441 -18.33 -12.26 -6.62
N LEU A 442 -18.25 -13.13 -5.61
CA LEU A 442 -16.97 -13.49 -5.00
C LEU A 442 -16.18 -14.53 -5.77
N PHE A 443 -16.86 -15.53 -6.33
CA PHE A 443 -16.23 -16.78 -6.77
C PHE A 443 -16.43 -17.14 -8.25
N GLU A 444 -17.37 -16.53 -9.00
CA GLU A 444 -17.53 -16.78 -10.44
C GLU A 444 -16.29 -16.35 -11.23
N ARG A 445 -15.61 -15.29 -10.80
CA ARG A 445 -14.33 -14.85 -11.39
C ARG A 445 -13.18 -15.84 -11.14
N CYS A 446 -13.39 -16.84 -10.29
CA CYS A 446 -12.45 -17.92 -9.99
C CYS A 446 -12.92 -19.29 -10.51
N TRP A 447 -14.06 -19.37 -11.21
CA TRP A 447 -14.53 -20.60 -11.85
C TRP A 447 -13.59 -20.97 -13.00
N THR A 448 -13.19 -22.23 -13.06
CA THR A 448 -12.32 -22.75 -14.13
C THR A 448 -12.98 -23.95 -14.80
N ASP A 449 -12.55 -24.26 -16.02
CA ASP A 449 -13.01 -25.45 -16.77
C ASP A 449 -12.77 -26.76 -15.97
N ASP A 450 -11.78 -26.79 -15.07
CA ASP A 450 -11.54 -27.92 -14.16
C ASP A 450 -12.66 -28.07 -13.11
N HIS A 451 -13.25 -26.96 -12.64
CA HIS A 451 -14.40 -27.00 -11.74
C HIS A 451 -15.66 -27.49 -12.46
N GLU A 452 -15.83 -27.14 -13.74
CA GLU A 452 -16.84 -27.70 -14.63
C GLU A 452 -16.69 -29.22 -14.72
N ALA A 453 -15.47 -29.71 -14.97
CA ALA A 453 -15.17 -31.13 -15.06
C ALA A 453 -15.37 -31.88 -13.74
N ILE A 454 -15.00 -31.28 -12.59
CA ILE A 454 -15.26 -31.86 -11.26
C ILE A 454 -16.76 -31.94 -10.99
N ARG A 455 -17.52 -30.92 -11.38
CA ARG A 455 -18.98 -30.89 -11.29
C ARG A 455 -19.61 -32.02 -12.12
N GLU A 456 -19.17 -32.17 -13.37
CA GLU A 456 -19.62 -33.25 -14.27
C GLU A 456 -19.25 -34.65 -13.79
N LEU A 457 -18.05 -34.82 -13.24
CA LEU A 457 -17.57 -36.11 -12.73
C LEU A 457 -18.35 -36.54 -11.49
N ARG A 458 -18.63 -35.63 -10.57
CA ARG A 458 -19.46 -35.90 -9.37
C ARG A 458 -20.92 -36.22 -9.74
N LEU A 459 -21.46 -35.54 -10.75
CA LEU A 459 -22.79 -35.86 -11.29
C LEU A 459 -22.85 -37.30 -11.82
N LYS A 460 -21.79 -37.78 -12.49
CA LYS A 460 -21.70 -39.18 -12.95
C LYS A 460 -21.58 -40.18 -11.81
N GLU A 461 -20.68 -39.95 -10.84
CA GLU A 461 -20.45 -40.85 -9.70
C GLU A 461 -21.71 -41.04 -8.84
N GLN A 462 -22.51 -39.99 -8.66
CA GLN A 462 -23.75 -40.06 -7.88
C GLN A 462 -24.88 -40.79 -8.61
N GLU A 463 -24.99 -40.63 -9.93
CA GLU A 463 -25.94 -41.40 -10.74
C GLU A 463 -25.58 -42.90 -10.75
N GLU A 464 -24.29 -43.23 -10.81
CA GLU A 464 -23.82 -44.62 -10.64
C GLU A 464 -24.13 -45.19 -9.26
N MET A 465 -23.91 -44.41 -8.19
CA MET A 465 -24.25 -44.81 -6.83
C MET A 465 -25.76 -45.08 -6.67
N ARG A 466 -26.61 -44.24 -7.25
CA ARG A 466 -28.07 -44.43 -7.28
C ARG A 466 -28.46 -45.70 -8.02
N GLN A 467 -27.92 -45.93 -9.22
CA GLN A 467 -28.19 -47.14 -9.99
C GLN A 467 -27.79 -48.39 -9.22
N ASN A 468 -26.69 -48.34 -8.47
CA ASN A 468 -26.24 -49.43 -7.62
C ASN A 468 -27.16 -49.66 -6.42
N ILE A 469 -27.70 -48.62 -5.79
CA ILE A 469 -28.69 -48.74 -4.69
C ILE A 469 -30.02 -49.30 -5.22
N ALA A 470 -30.52 -48.78 -6.35
CA ALA A 470 -31.76 -49.26 -6.97
C ALA A 470 -31.66 -50.75 -7.38
N ARG A 471 -30.53 -51.16 -7.96
CA ARG A 471 -30.23 -52.59 -8.25
C ARG A 471 -30.21 -53.44 -6.99
N ARG A 472 -29.61 -52.95 -5.89
CA ARG A 472 -29.56 -53.67 -4.61
C ARG A 472 -30.92 -53.81 -3.93
N GLN A 473 -31.85 -52.88 -4.20
CA GLN A 473 -33.20 -52.88 -3.61
C GLN A 473 -34.25 -53.54 -4.51
N GLY A 474 -33.87 -54.05 -5.69
CA GLY A 474 -34.77 -54.74 -6.61
C GLY A 474 -35.88 -53.86 -7.20
N GLN A 475 -35.68 -52.53 -7.23
CA GLN A 475 -36.64 -51.57 -7.76
C GLN A 475 -36.27 -51.15 -9.19
N GLU A 476 -37.25 -51.11 -10.11
CA GLU A 476 -37.07 -50.42 -11.39
C GLU A 476 -36.90 -48.91 -11.15
N SER A 477 -36.06 -48.27 -11.96
CA SER A 477 -35.68 -46.86 -11.79
C SER A 477 -36.92 -45.95 -11.84
N GLY A 478 -37.43 -45.58 -10.67
CA GLY A 478 -38.52 -44.61 -10.54
C GLY A 478 -38.19 -43.25 -11.16
N LYS A 479 -39.23 -42.43 -11.39
CA LYS A 479 -39.15 -41.07 -11.96
C LYS A 479 -37.93 -40.32 -11.40
N PRO A 480 -37.23 -39.52 -12.23
CA PRO A 480 -36.04 -38.79 -11.79
C PRO A 480 -36.39 -38.06 -10.50
N VAL A 481 -35.64 -38.35 -9.44
CA VAL A 481 -35.69 -37.49 -8.26
C VAL A 481 -35.24 -36.12 -8.77
N ASN A 482 -35.98 -35.08 -8.40
CA ASN A 482 -35.59 -33.71 -8.69
C ASN A 482 -34.37 -33.38 -7.82
N TYR A 483 -33.22 -33.99 -8.13
CA TYR A 483 -31.94 -33.76 -7.50
C TYR A 483 -31.35 -32.55 -8.20
N ALA A 484 -31.39 -31.40 -7.51
CA ALA A 484 -30.47 -30.31 -7.81
C ALA A 484 -29.06 -30.92 -7.74
N GLY A 485 -28.22 -30.69 -8.76
CA GLY A 485 -26.85 -31.22 -8.84
C GLY A 485 -25.94 -30.78 -7.69
N PRO A 486 -24.61 -31.01 -7.75
CA PRO A 486 -23.69 -30.50 -6.72
C PRO A 486 -23.88 -28.98 -6.58
N GLY A 487 -24.10 -28.57 -5.33
CA GLY A 487 -24.39 -27.20 -4.98
C GLY A 487 -23.13 -26.35 -4.92
N ARG A 488 -23.28 -25.04 -4.76
CA ARG A 488 -22.18 -24.08 -4.60
C ARG A 488 -21.23 -24.46 -3.47
N VAL A 489 -21.74 -25.08 -2.40
CA VAL A 489 -20.90 -25.57 -1.30
C VAL A 489 -19.93 -26.66 -1.72
N ASP A 490 -20.27 -27.49 -2.71
CA ASP A 490 -19.36 -28.53 -3.20
C ASP A 490 -18.13 -27.96 -3.92
N VAL A 491 -18.22 -26.72 -4.39
CA VAL A 491 -17.18 -26.02 -5.16
C VAL A 491 -16.44 -24.99 -4.33
N TYR A 492 -17.16 -24.23 -3.50
CA TYR A 492 -16.64 -23.02 -2.83
C TYR A 492 -16.48 -23.16 -1.32
N ALA A 493 -16.76 -24.32 -0.70
CA ALA A 493 -16.70 -24.47 0.75
C ALA A 493 -15.36 -24.03 1.36
N GLU A 494 -14.23 -24.34 0.70
CA GLU A 494 -12.90 -23.97 1.18
C GLU A 494 -12.67 -22.45 1.12
N GLN A 495 -12.98 -21.82 -0.01
CA GLN A 495 -12.87 -20.36 -0.16
C GLN A 495 -13.81 -19.63 0.80
N LEU A 496 -15.03 -20.13 0.95
CA LEU A 496 -16.00 -19.58 1.89
C LEU A 496 -15.50 -19.73 3.32
N GLN A 497 -14.95 -20.89 3.69
CA GLN A 497 -14.33 -21.08 5.00
C GLN A 497 -13.19 -20.06 5.20
N HIS A 498 -12.31 -19.89 4.22
CA HIS A 498 -11.19 -18.95 4.34
C HIS A 498 -11.64 -17.50 4.53
N LEU A 499 -12.65 -17.09 3.78
CA LEU A 499 -13.26 -15.78 3.87
C LEU A 499 -13.88 -15.52 5.25
N LEU A 500 -14.60 -16.49 5.80
CA LEU A 500 -15.29 -16.38 7.09
C LEU A 500 -14.30 -16.46 8.26
N CYS A 501 -13.32 -17.36 8.21
CA CYS A 501 -12.25 -17.48 9.19
C CYS A 501 -11.38 -16.22 9.27
N THR A 502 -11.32 -15.42 8.19
CA THR A 502 -10.61 -14.15 8.20
C THR A 502 -11.11 -13.20 9.30
N SER A 503 -12.40 -13.27 9.65
CA SER A 503 -13.00 -12.45 10.72
C SER A 503 -12.42 -12.69 12.13
N PHE A 504 -11.55 -13.69 12.29
CA PHE A 504 -10.90 -14.03 13.55
C PHE A 504 -9.38 -14.22 13.42
N LEU A 505 -8.74 -13.63 12.40
CA LEU A 505 -7.28 -13.73 12.23
C LEU A 505 -6.49 -13.27 13.46
N SER A 506 -7.04 -12.34 14.26
CA SER A 506 -6.41 -11.90 15.50
C SER A 506 -6.13 -13.03 16.49
N VAL A 507 -6.94 -14.11 16.46
CA VAL A 507 -6.76 -15.29 17.34
C VAL A 507 -5.54 -16.09 16.93
N ALA A 508 -5.42 -16.40 15.64
CA ALA A 508 -4.25 -17.10 15.10
C ALA A 508 -2.98 -16.23 15.17
N ALA A 509 -3.11 -14.92 14.96
CA ALA A 509 -2.02 -13.97 15.11
C ALA A 509 -1.44 -13.98 16.54
N GLU A 510 -2.30 -13.95 17.56
CA GLU A 510 -1.84 -14.01 18.95
C GLU A 510 -1.24 -15.38 19.29
N SER A 511 -1.83 -16.46 18.80
CA SER A 511 -1.26 -17.81 18.89
C SER A 511 0.16 -17.87 18.32
N ALA A 512 0.36 -17.41 17.09
CA ALA A 512 1.65 -17.41 16.41
C ALA A 512 2.72 -16.63 17.22
N ARG A 513 2.36 -15.45 17.75
CA ARG A 513 3.25 -14.63 18.60
C ARG A 513 3.63 -15.33 19.90
N LEU A 514 2.66 -15.94 20.58
CA LEU A 514 2.92 -16.64 21.83
C LEU A 514 3.87 -17.82 21.60
N TRP A 515 3.72 -18.55 20.50
CA TRP A 515 4.67 -19.61 20.14
C TRP A 515 6.09 -19.11 19.88
N VAL A 516 6.25 -17.91 19.32
CA VAL A 516 7.58 -17.27 19.24
C VAL A 516 8.13 -16.99 20.64
N LYS A 517 7.31 -16.45 21.55
CA LYS A 517 7.71 -16.14 22.94
C LYS A 517 8.10 -17.41 23.75
N VAL A 518 7.38 -18.51 23.55
CA VAL A 518 7.66 -19.81 24.20
C VAL A 518 8.88 -20.50 23.56
N GLY A 519 9.24 -20.11 22.33
CA GLY A 519 10.36 -20.69 21.61
C GLY A 519 10.00 -21.99 20.87
N VAL A 520 8.77 -22.12 20.37
CA VAL A 520 8.31 -23.27 19.56
C VAL A 520 8.03 -22.79 18.12
N PRO A 521 9.09 -22.57 17.30
CA PRO A 521 8.94 -21.97 15.97
C PRO A 521 8.12 -22.83 15.00
N SER A 522 8.06 -24.15 15.19
CA SER A 522 7.21 -25.04 14.38
C SER A 522 5.73 -24.73 14.51
N ASN A 523 5.26 -24.45 15.73
CA ASN A 523 3.86 -24.10 15.98
C ASN A 523 3.55 -22.69 15.46
N SER A 524 4.49 -21.76 15.65
CA SER A 524 4.37 -20.41 15.09
C SER A 524 4.30 -20.44 13.56
N ALA A 525 5.16 -21.22 12.89
CA ALA A 525 5.16 -21.38 11.44
C ALA A 525 3.84 -21.97 10.92
N ARG A 526 3.30 -22.98 11.60
CA ARG A 526 1.99 -23.58 11.30
C ARG A 526 0.87 -22.54 11.39
N ASP A 527 0.84 -21.75 12.46
CA ASP A 527 -0.19 -20.75 12.67
C ASP A 527 -0.06 -19.58 11.66
N CYS A 528 1.17 -19.16 11.33
CA CYS A 528 1.42 -18.17 10.27
C CYS A 528 0.95 -18.66 8.89
N ARG A 529 1.16 -19.94 8.57
CA ARG A 529 0.67 -20.55 7.33
C ARG A 529 -0.85 -20.50 7.24
N TRP A 530 -1.52 -20.86 8.33
CA TRP A 530 -2.97 -20.78 8.42
C TRP A 530 -3.47 -19.34 8.16
N ILE A 531 -2.84 -18.33 8.78
CA ILE A 531 -3.16 -16.91 8.55
C ILE A 531 -2.99 -16.53 7.07
N CYS A 532 -1.89 -16.97 6.43
CA CYS A 532 -1.62 -16.69 5.03
C CYS A 532 -2.74 -17.23 4.12
N GLN A 533 -3.20 -18.46 4.36
CA GLN A 533 -4.30 -19.07 3.59
C GLN A 533 -5.60 -18.24 3.66
N GLN A 534 -5.95 -17.70 4.83
CA GLN A 534 -7.13 -16.84 4.95
C GLN A 534 -6.93 -15.50 4.23
N LEU A 535 -5.71 -14.93 4.32
CA LEU A 535 -5.37 -13.65 3.69
C LEU A 535 -5.31 -13.75 2.16
N GLU A 536 -4.96 -14.90 1.57
CA GLU A 536 -5.07 -15.12 0.12
C GLU A 536 -6.50 -14.86 -0.38
N GLU A 537 -7.50 -15.25 0.41
CA GLU A 537 -8.90 -15.12 0.03
C GLU A 537 -9.45 -13.72 0.31
N THR A 538 -9.01 -13.03 1.37
CA THR A 538 -9.64 -11.76 1.78
C THR A 538 -8.81 -10.52 1.45
N ALA A 539 -7.50 -10.55 1.72
CA ALA A 539 -6.60 -9.41 1.55
C ALA A 539 -5.26 -9.79 0.89
N PRO A 540 -5.28 -10.41 -0.30
CA PRO A 540 -4.07 -10.70 -1.08
C PRO A 540 -3.25 -9.44 -1.36
N ALA A 541 -1.92 -9.58 -1.45
CA ALA A 541 -1.00 -8.46 -1.68
C ALA A 541 -1.13 -7.26 -0.71
N SER A 542 -1.71 -7.47 0.47
CA SER A 542 -1.75 -6.46 1.54
C SER A 542 -0.47 -6.48 2.39
N SER A 543 -0.24 -5.40 3.14
CA SER A 543 0.87 -5.31 4.09
C SER A 543 0.80 -6.41 5.17
N SER A 544 -0.40 -6.74 5.66
CA SER A 544 -0.64 -7.86 6.56
C SER A 544 -0.27 -9.20 5.93
N HIS A 545 -0.65 -9.43 4.67
CA HIS A 545 -0.30 -10.66 3.99
C HIS A 545 1.22 -10.80 3.77
N ALA A 546 1.88 -9.73 3.32
CA ALA A 546 3.34 -9.71 3.17
C ALA A 546 4.06 -9.95 4.51
N PHE A 547 3.58 -9.36 5.61
CA PHE A 547 4.12 -9.57 6.94
C PHE A 547 4.03 -11.03 7.38
N TRP A 548 2.83 -11.63 7.35
CA TRP A 548 2.63 -13.00 7.81
C TRP A 548 3.32 -14.04 6.92
N ALA A 549 3.44 -13.76 5.62
CA ALA A 549 4.22 -14.60 4.71
C ALA A 549 5.71 -14.60 5.08
N ALA A 550 6.28 -13.43 5.38
CA ALA A 550 7.67 -13.31 5.79
C ALA A 550 7.92 -13.91 7.19
N GLU A 551 6.98 -13.76 8.12
CA GLU A 551 7.04 -14.40 9.44
C GLU A 551 6.95 -15.92 9.31
N CYS A 552 6.05 -16.44 8.47
CA CYS A 552 5.95 -17.87 8.18
C CYS A 552 7.30 -18.45 7.70
N ALA A 553 7.95 -17.79 6.75
CA ALA A 553 9.26 -18.23 6.26
C ALA A 553 10.35 -18.15 7.34
N THR A 554 10.36 -17.07 8.13
CA THR A 554 11.31 -16.90 9.25
C THR A 554 11.15 -17.99 10.30
N GLN A 555 9.92 -18.33 10.68
CA GLN A 555 9.64 -19.35 11.68
C GLN A 555 9.86 -20.77 11.14
N THR A 556 9.57 -21.01 9.85
CA THR A 556 9.88 -22.29 9.18
C THR A 556 11.38 -22.53 9.15
N TRP A 557 12.17 -21.50 8.84
CA TRP A 557 13.63 -21.53 8.92
C TRP A 557 14.13 -21.82 10.34
N ARG A 558 13.60 -21.13 11.36
CA ARG A 558 13.97 -21.39 12.76
C ARG A 558 13.62 -22.81 13.21
N ALA A 559 12.49 -23.34 12.76
CA ALA A 559 12.09 -24.72 13.04
C ALA A 559 13.03 -25.73 12.36
N PHE A 560 13.47 -25.44 11.13
CA PHE A 560 14.49 -26.23 10.43
C PHE A 560 15.81 -26.24 11.20
N LEU A 561 16.33 -25.08 11.63
CA LEU A 561 17.57 -25.00 12.39
C LEU A 561 17.52 -25.79 13.70
N LYS A 562 16.41 -25.75 14.44
CA LYS A 562 16.25 -26.57 15.65
C LYS A 562 16.30 -28.07 15.38
N LYS A 563 15.72 -28.52 14.26
CA LYS A 563 15.79 -29.92 13.83
C LYS A 563 17.21 -30.28 13.38
N GLU A 564 17.89 -29.38 12.68
CA GLU A 564 19.27 -29.57 12.24
C GLU A 564 20.24 -29.62 13.42
N GLU A 565 20.08 -28.75 14.42
CA GLU A 565 20.86 -28.78 15.66
C GLU A 565 20.68 -30.12 16.41
N ALA A 566 19.43 -30.58 16.54
CA ALA A 566 19.14 -31.90 17.10
C ALA A 566 19.75 -33.04 16.27
N ALA A 567 19.70 -32.93 14.93
CA ALA A 567 20.30 -33.90 14.02
C ALA A 567 21.83 -33.88 14.07
N LEU A 568 22.46 -32.72 14.25
CA LEU A 568 23.91 -32.57 14.41
C LEU A 568 24.39 -33.15 15.75
N ILE A 569 23.65 -32.92 16.84
CA ILE A 569 23.92 -33.58 18.13
C ILE A 569 23.83 -35.10 17.97
N TYR A 570 22.82 -35.58 17.25
CA TYR A 570 22.66 -37.01 16.95
C TYR A 570 23.78 -37.55 16.04
N ALA A 571 24.21 -36.78 15.03
CA ALA A 571 25.29 -37.10 14.10
C ALA A 571 26.67 -37.12 14.76
N GLN A 572 26.92 -36.23 15.73
CA GLN A 572 28.11 -36.29 16.58
C GLN A 572 28.17 -37.59 17.38
N GLN A 573 27.01 -38.17 17.71
CA GLN A 573 26.89 -39.49 18.33
C GLN A 573 26.93 -40.63 17.30
N HIS A 574 26.75 -40.34 16.00
CA HIS A 574 26.65 -41.30 14.88
C HIS A 574 27.35 -40.74 13.61
N PRO A 575 28.69 -40.91 13.48
CA PRO A 575 29.55 -40.13 12.58
C PRO A 575 29.35 -40.31 11.07
N ASP A 576 28.41 -41.14 10.62
CA ASP A 576 28.17 -41.45 9.20
C ASP A 576 27.09 -40.57 8.53
N THR A 577 26.71 -39.44 9.13
CA THR A 577 25.58 -38.62 8.65
C THR A 577 26.01 -37.26 8.08
N HIS A 578 25.69 -37.03 6.79
CA HIS A 578 25.93 -35.77 6.09
C HIS A 578 24.88 -34.69 6.41
N ARG A 579 25.28 -33.42 6.29
CA ARG A 579 24.43 -32.25 6.47
C ARG A 579 23.33 -32.19 5.40
N PRO A 580 22.03 -32.06 5.76
CA PRO A 580 20.94 -32.09 4.80
C PRO A 580 20.77 -30.73 4.06
N PRO A 581 20.36 -30.74 2.78
CA PRO A 581 19.96 -29.53 2.06
C PRO A 581 18.70 -28.90 2.68
N LEU A 582 18.37 -27.67 2.24
CA LEU A 582 17.10 -27.03 2.62
C LEU A 582 15.94 -27.98 2.34
N THR A 583 15.00 -28.07 3.29
CA THR A 583 13.77 -28.82 3.05
C THR A 583 12.88 -28.07 2.05
N PRO A 584 12.09 -28.79 1.23
CA PRO A 584 11.13 -28.15 0.32
C PRO A 584 10.19 -27.18 1.02
N GLU A 585 9.84 -27.44 2.27
CA GLU A 585 8.98 -26.58 3.09
C GLU A 585 9.61 -25.21 3.37
N VAL A 586 10.91 -25.18 3.70
CA VAL A 586 11.66 -23.93 3.92
C VAL A 586 11.74 -23.13 2.62
N GLU A 587 12.12 -23.77 1.52
CA GLU A 587 12.24 -23.12 0.21
C GLU A 587 10.90 -22.55 -0.26
N GLN A 588 9.82 -23.32 -0.14
CA GLN A 588 8.48 -22.89 -0.55
C GLN A 588 7.99 -21.70 0.29
N SER A 589 8.22 -21.73 1.60
CA SER A 589 7.86 -20.60 2.46
C SER A 589 8.62 -19.32 2.09
N ALA A 590 9.90 -19.43 1.76
CA ALA A 590 10.74 -18.32 1.33
C ALA A 590 10.30 -17.75 -0.04
N VAL A 591 10.00 -18.63 -1.00
CA VAL A 591 9.45 -18.25 -2.32
C VAL A 591 8.11 -17.53 -2.16
N TYR A 592 7.22 -18.06 -1.33
CA TYR A 592 5.91 -17.46 -1.08
C TYR A 592 6.03 -16.05 -0.49
N ALA A 593 6.86 -15.91 0.55
CA ALA A 593 7.14 -14.61 1.17
C ALA A 593 7.68 -13.59 0.15
N ARG A 594 8.63 -13.99 -0.71
CA ARG A 594 9.17 -13.14 -1.77
C ARG A 594 8.07 -12.65 -2.71
N ILE A 595 7.21 -13.55 -3.19
CA ILE A 595 6.14 -13.22 -4.16
C ILE A 595 5.11 -12.29 -3.51
N THR A 596 4.63 -12.63 -2.32
CA THR A 596 3.62 -11.83 -1.61
C THR A 596 4.16 -10.46 -1.26
N PHE A 597 5.40 -10.36 -0.80
CA PHE A 597 6.06 -9.09 -0.53
C PHE A 597 6.26 -8.27 -1.81
N GLY A 598 6.68 -8.92 -2.90
CA GLY A 598 6.84 -8.29 -4.21
C GLY A 598 5.54 -7.72 -4.76
N ARG A 599 4.40 -8.41 -4.56
CA ARG A 599 3.07 -7.91 -4.94
C ARG A 599 2.61 -6.72 -4.09
N CYS A 600 2.95 -6.71 -2.80
CA CYS A 600 2.56 -5.64 -1.88
C CYS A 600 3.39 -4.37 -2.07
N TYR A 601 4.72 -4.48 -2.07
CA TYR A 601 5.63 -3.33 -2.05
C TYR A 601 6.38 -3.12 -3.37
N GLY A 602 6.47 -4.14 -4.22
CA GLY A 602 7.25 -4.15 -5.45
C GLY A 602 8.39 -5.18 -5.42
N GLU A 603 8.67 -5.81 -6.56
CA GLU A 603 9.66 -6.91 -6.67
C GLU A 603 11.09 -6.50 -6.29
N GLN A 604 11.42 -5.21 -6.35
CA GLN A 604 12.76 -4.72 -6.02
C GLN A 604 13.05 -4.72 -4.50
N LEU A 605 12.02 -4.88 -3.65
CA LEU A 605 12.12 -4.60 -2.22
C LEU A 605 12.17 -5.83 -1.31
N TRP A 606 11.80 -7.03 -1.81
CA TRP A 606 11.76 -8.22 -0.94
C TRP A 606 13.13 -8.56 -0.33
N LEU A 607 14.23 -8.30 -1.05
CA LEU A 607 15.57 -8.57 -0.55
C LEU A 607 15.95 -7.59 0.57
N ALA A 608 15.52 -6.32 0.45
CA ALA A 608 15.71 -5.34 1.51
C ALA A 608 14.99 -5.80 2.79
N GLN A 609 13.77 -6.32 2.66
CA GLN A 609 13.00 -6.93 3.74
C GLN A 609 13.68 -8.16 4.35
N ALA A 610 14.15 -9.10 3.51
CA ALA A 610 14.82 -10.31 3.97
C ALA A 610 16.04 -9.97 4.84
N LYS A 611 16.88 -9.03 4.38
CA LYS A 611 18.03 -8.50 5.16
C LYS A 611 17.58 -7.91 6.49
N ALA A 612 16.51 -7.14 6.45
CA ALA A 612 15.90 -6.49 7.59
C ALA A 612 15.34 -7.46 8.65
N LEU A 613 14.87 -8.63 8.22
CA LEU A 613 14.45 -9.75 9.07
C LEU A 613 15.62 -10.65 9.52
N GLY A 614 16.84 -10.37 9.06
CA GLY A 614 18.02 -11.18 9.37
C GLY A 614 18.02 -12.54 8.67
N TRP A 615 17.42 -12.63 7.48
CA TRP A 615 17.46 -13.87 6.70
C TRP A 615 18.88 -14.19 6.28
N PRO A 616 19.33 -15.45 6.45
CA PRO A 616 20.64 -15.87 5.97
C PRO A 616 20.63 -16.04 4.44
N MET A 617 21.83 -16.15 3.86
CA MET A 617 22.01 -16.23 2.41
C MET A 617 21.33 -17.46 1.81
N GLU A 618 21.32 -18.58 2.52
CA GLU A 618 20.69 -19.83 2.13
C GLU A 618 19.18 -19.65 1.96
N LEU A 619 18.53 -18.98 2.91
CA LEU A 619 17.09 -18.72 2.85
C LEU A 619 16.75 -17.74 1.72
N CYS A 620 17.60 -16.73 1.50
CA CYS A 620 17.45 -15.80 0.38
C CYS A 620 17.64 -16.51 -0.98
N ALA A 621 18.60 -17.43 -1.08
CA ALA A 621 18.81 -18.25 -2.28
C ALA A 621 17.62 -19.18 -2.52
N GLY A 622 17.08 -19.80 -1.47
CA GLY A 622 15.85 -20.60 -1.54
C GLY A 622 14.66 -19.80 -2.11
N ALA A 623 14.51 -18.53 -1.71
CA ALA A 623 13.47 -17.65 -2.25
C ALA A 623 13.60 -17.40 -3.77
N LEU A 624 14.81 -17.50 -4.33
CA LEU A 624 15.10 -17.26 -5.76
C LEU A 624 14.93 -18.49 -6.65
N GLN A 625 14.84 -19.70 -6.10
CA GLN A 625 14.85 -20.94 -6.89
C GLN A 625 13.65 -21.10 -7.83
N ARG A 626 12.54 -20.38 -7.58
CA ARG A 626 11.39 -20.35 -8.49
C ARG A 626 11.21 -18.94 -9.04
N PRO A 627 11.14 -18.74 -10.37
CA PRO A 627 10.78 -17.44 -10.91
C PRO A 627 9.41 -17.03 -10.37
N ALA A 628 9.24 -15.73 -10.11
CA ALA A 628 7.90 -15.22 -9.87
C ALA A 628 7.05 -15.59 -11.10
N PRO A 629 5.78 -16.00 -10.93
CA PRO A 629 4.93 -16.22 -12.10
C PRO A 629 4.96 -14.95 -12.94
N ALA A 630 5.31 -15.07 -14.22
CA ALA A 630 5.38 -13.93 -15.11
C ALA A 630 4.02 -13.21 -15.09
N ILE A 631 4.03 -11.90 -14.87
CA ILE A 631 2.88 -11.02 -15.12
C ILE A 631 2.62 -11.12 -16.63
N PRO A 632 1.53 -11.77 -17.11
CA PRO A 632 1.29 -11.86 -18.55
C PRO A 632 1.25 -10.46 -19.16
N ARG A 633 2.23 -10.16 -20.02
CA ARG A 633 2.20 -8.97 -20.87
C ARG A 633 1.19 -9.22 -22.00
N PRO A 634 0.36 -8.22 -22.36
CA PRO A 634 -0.54 -8.37 -23.49
C PRO A 634 0.26 -8.51 -24.81
N PRO A 635 -0.29 -9.22 -25.82
CA PRO A 635 0.24 -9.15 -27.18
C PRO A 635 0.09 -7.71 -27.72
N PRO A 636 0.98 -7.28 -28.64
CA PRO A 636 0.95 -5.92 -29.19
C PRO A 636 -0.40 -5.62 -29.86
N GLU A 637 -0.91 -4.41 -29.61
CA GLU A 637 -2.20 -3.93 -30.08
C GLU A 637 -2.34 -4.05 -31.60
N SER A 638 -3.35 -4.81 -32.05
CA SER A 638 -3.89 -4.65 -33.41
C SER A 638 -5.27 -4.01 -33.33
N ARG A 639 -5.43 -3.01 -34.19
CA ARG A 639 -6.47 -1.98 -34.26
C ARG A 639 -7.91 -2.52 -34.24
N LYS A 640 -8.78 -1.74 -33.59
CA LYS A 640 -10.25 -1.62 -33.76
C LYS A 640 -11.01 -2.95 -33.78
N ALA A 641 -11.61 -3.31 -32.65
CA ALA A 641 -12.72 -4.26 -32.61
C ALA A 641 -13.91 -3.64 -31.85
N SER A 642 -15.06 -3.60 -32.50
CA SER A 642 -16.39 -3.34 -31.92
C SER A 642 -16.65 -4.23 -30.69
N PRO A 643 -17.58 -3.86 -29.78
CA PRO A 643 -17.75 -4.58 -28.52
C PRO A 643 -18.13 -6.04 -28.82
N PRO A 644 -17.35 -7.04 -28.38
CA PRO A 644 -17.68 -8.42 -28.66
C PRO A 644 -18.79 -8.86 -27.69
N LYS A 645 -19.96 -9.16 -28.25
CA LYS A 645 -20.93 -10.07 -27.63
C LYS A 645 -20.23 -11.41 -27.36
N GLY A 646 -20.29 -11.86 -26.12
CA GLY A 646 -20.10 -13.25 -25.70
C GLY A 646 -18.83 -13.93 -26.19
N ARG A 647 -17.68 -13.68 -25.54
CA ARG A 647 -16.61 -14.68 -25.40
C ARG A 647 -15.96 -14.54 -24.03
N ILE A 648 -16.24 -15.51 -23.17
CA ILE A 648 -15.60 -15.74 -21.88
C ILE A 648 -14.11 -15.96 -22.13
N LYS A 649 -13.26 -15.09 -21.59
CA LYS A 649 -11.81 -15.31 -21.53
C LYS A 649 -11.49 -16.04 -20.23
N ILE A 650 -10.92 -17.23 -20.38
CA ILE A 650 -10.44 -18.13 -19.32
C ILE A 650 -9.51 -17.39 -18.34
N TYR A 651 -9.78 -17.52 -17.05
CA TYR A 651 -8.88 -17.11 -15.98
C TYR A 651 -7.64 -18.02 -15.98
N LYS A 652 -6.50 -17.54 -16.46
CA LYS A 652 -5.22 -18.23 -16.22
C LYS A 652 -4.81 -18.00 -14.77
N LYS A 653 -5.28 -18.85 -13.85
CA LYS A 653 -4.67 -19.20 -12.56
C LYS A 653 -3.82 -18.08 -11.92
N GLY A 654 -4.43 -16.90 -11.66
CA GLY A 654 -3.72 -15.69 -11.18
C GLY A 654 -3.34 -15.70 -9.69
N SER A 655 -4.10 -16.41 -8.87
CA SER A 655 -3.77 -16.70 -7.47
C SER A 655 -3.37 -18.17 -7.33
N ARG A 656 -2.06 -18.45 -7.38
CA ARG A 656 -1.58 -19.74 -6.84
C ARG A 656 -1.88 -19.73 -5.35
N ARG A 657 -2.71 -20.66 -4.88
CA ARG A 657 -2.93 -20.88 -3.44
C ARG A 657 -1.63 -21.33 -2.79
N TRP A 658 -1.45 -21.14 -1.49
CA TRP A 658 -0.30 -21.67 -0.75
C TRP A 658 -0.05 -23.16 -1.10
N ASP A 659 -1.11 -23.95 -1.23
CA ASP A 659 -1.05 -25.38 -1.58
C ASP A 659 -0.60 -25.67 -3.02
N ASP A 660 -0.73 -24.72 -3.96
CA ASP A 660 -0.14 -24.82 -5.30
C ASP A 660 1.39 -24.67 -5.26
N TYR A 661 1.95 -24.05 -4.21
CA TYR A 661 3.40 -24.04 -3.98
C TYR A 661 3.89 -25.36 -3.36
N LEU A 662 3.02 -26.06 -2.62
CA LEU A 662 3.28 -27.34 -1.96
C LEU A 662 3.28 -28.54 -2.92
N ARG A 663 2.50 -28.52 -4.01
CA ARG A 663 2.45 -29.63 -4.97
C ARG A 663 3.71 -29.69 -5.84
N PRO A 664 4.51 -30.78 -5.80
CA PRO A 664 5.42 -31.07 -6.90
C PRO A 664 4.55 -31.22 -8.14
N LYS A 665 4.90 -30.58 -9.26
CA LYS A 665 4.27 -30.91 -10.54
C LYS A 665 4.52 -32.39 -10.81
N LEU A 666 3.55 -33.25 -10.54
CA LEU A 666 3.54 -34.61 -11.04
C LEU A 666 3.47 -34.51 -12.56
N LYS A 667 4.48 -35.09 -13.22
CA LYS A 667 4.76 -35.13 -14.67
C LYS A 667 5.59 -33.98 -15.23
N GLU A 668 6.86 -33.94 -14.84
CA GLU A 668 7.95 -33.80 -15.81
C GLU A 668 9.20 -34.40 -15.17
N LYS A 669 9.77 -35.44 -15.78
CA LYS A 669 11.08 -35.97 -15.40
C LYS A 669 12.08 -34.84 -15.61
N LEU A 670 12.47 -34.16 -14.53
CA LEU A 670 13.53 -33.17 -14.54
C LEU A 670 14.86 -33.91 -14.65
N GLU A 671 15.40 -34.02 -15.86
CA GLU A 671 16.85 -34.13 -16.01
C GLU A 671 17.49 -32.79 -15.65
N PRO A 672 18.61 -32.77 -14.90
CA PRO A 672 19.28 -31.54 -14.54
C PRO A 672 19.84 -30.88 -15.80
N ARG A 673 19.20 -29.80 -16.27
CA ARG A 673 19.80 -28.92 -17.28
C ARG A 673 20.68 -27.90 -16.59
N PRO A 674 21.97 -27.76 -16.98
CA PRO A 674 22.79 -26.66 -16.52
C PRO A 674 22.19 -25.36 -17.05
N VAL A 675 21.85 -24.45 -16.14
CA VAL A 675 21.34 -23.12 -16.47
C VAL A 675 22.55 -22.22 -16.76
N VAL A 676 22.72 -21.87 -18.04
CA VAL A 676 23.59 -20.76 -18.45
C VAL A 676 22.84 -19.47 -18.15
N VAL A 677 23.31 -18.70 -17.16
CA VAL A 677 22.78 -17.38 -16.83
C VAL A 677 23.47 -16.35 -17.72
N ASP A 678 22.72 -15.71 -18.63
CA ASP A 678 23.22 -14.58 -19.41
C ASP A 678 23.19 -13.31 -18.54
N LEU A 679 24.34 -12.96 -17.98
CA LEU A 679 24.55 -11.87 -17.01
C LEU A 679 24.70 -10.51 -17.70
N LYS A 680 23.69 -10.06 -18.45
CA LYS A 680 23.71 -8.74 -19.11
C LYS A 680 22.87 -7.64 -18.47
N ASP A 681 22.17 -7.90 -17.36
CA ASP A 681 21.49 -6.83 -16.61
C ASP A 681 22.33 -6.39 -15.41
N GLU A 682 22.92 -5.20 -15.55
CA GLU A 682 23.82 -4.53 -14.62
C GLU A 682 23.11 -4.18 -13.30
N SER A 683 23.10 -5.10 -12.33
CA SER A 683 22.93 -4.76 -10.92
C SER A 683 24.30 -4.81 -10.21
N PRO A 684 24.89 -3.66 -9.80
CA PRO A 684 26.23 -3.62 -9.24
C PRO A 684 26.38 -4.38 -7.89
N ASP A 685 25.26 -4.66 -7.21
CA ASP A 685 25.23 -5.38 -5.93
C ASP A 685 25.41 -6.92 -6.08
N LEU A 686 25.02 -7.50 -7.22
CA LEU A 686 25.12 -8.96 -7.41
C LEU A 686 26.54 -9.37 -7.81
N CYS A 687 27.17 -8.60 -8.69
CA CYS A 687 28.56 -8.85 -9.14
C CYS A 687 29.59 -8.65 -8.02
N SER A 688 29.34 -7.73 -7.08
CA SER A 688 30.22 -7.51 -5.92
C SER A 688 30.09 -8.63 -4.88
N LEU A 689 28.89 -9.18 -4.68
CA LEU A 689 28.66 -10.37 -3.87
C LEU A 689 29.29 -11.64 -4.47
N LEU A 690 29.24 -11.79 -5.80
CA LEU A 690 29.85 -12.92 -6.52
C LEU A 690 31.38 -12.79 -6.64
N SER A 691 31.92 -11.58 -6.75
CA SER A 691 33.38 -11.36 -6.79
C SER A 691 34.07 -11.69 -5.44
N ALA A 692 33.32 -11.63 -4.33
CA ALA A 692 33.81 -12.06 -3.03
C ALA A 692 33.91 -13.60 -2.89
N LEU A 693 33.16 -14.35 -3.70
CA LEU A 693 33.19 -15.82 -3.75
C LEU A 693 34.39 -16.38 -4.53
N VAL A 694 35.00 -15.60 -5.43
CA VAL A 694 36.14 -16.03 -6.26
C VAL A 694 37.50 -15.77 -5.58
N LYS A 695 37.54 -15.04 -4.47
CA LYS A 695 38.79 -14.68 -3.75
C LYS A 695 38.96 -15.37 -2.40
N GLY A 696 38.51 -16.62 -2.27
CA GLY A 696 38.94 -17.54 -1.21
C GLY A 696 39.85 -18.60 -1.83
N ASP A 697 41.11 -18.64 -1.39
CA ASP A 697 42.26 -19.30 -2.00
C ASP A 697 42.14 -20.78 -2.39
N GLY A 698 42.80 -21.15 -3.50
CA GLY A 698 43.19 -22.53 -3.82
C GLY A 698 43.27 -22.83 -5.31
N ALA A 699 44.40 -22.49 -5.95
CA ALA A 699 44.68 -22.72 -7.36
C ALA A 699 44.70 -24.22 -7.79
N ILE A 700 44.19 -24.52 -8.99
CA ILE A 700 44.91 -25.10 -10.16
C ILE A 700 43.90 -25.73 -11.15
N GLY A 701 43.99 -25.32 -12.43
CA GLY A 701 43.80 -26.22 -13.58
C GLY A 701 42.62 -25.94 -14.52
N SER A 702 42.86 -25.17 -15.58
CA SER A 702 41.99 -24.95 -16.76
C SER A 702 41.90 -26.19 -17.68
N PRO A 703 41.12 -26.17 -18.79
CA PRO A 703 40.19 -25.14 -19.28
C PRO A 703 38.71 -25.51 -19.25
#